data_AF-A0A537TTC4-F1
#
_entry.id   AF-A0A537TTC4-F1
#
_cell.length_a   1.000
_cell.length_b   1.000
_cell.length_c   1.000
_cell.angle_alpha   90.00
_cell.angle_beta   90.00
_cell.angle_gamma   90.00
#
_symmetry.space_group_name_H-M   'P 1'
#
loop_
_entity.id
_entity.type
_entity.pdbx_description
1 polymer ?
#
loop_
_entity_poly.entity_id
_entity_poly.type
_entity_poly.pdbx_seq_one_letter_code
_entity_poly.pdbx_strand_id
1 'polypeptide(L)'
;MVELPSGTVTFLFTDVEGSTRLLKQLRDRYGEVLAQHRRILRAAFEEHGGQEIDTQGDAFFVAFRRATDAALAATAAQRALAEHPWPDGVECRVRMGLHTGEPSLGDEGYHGLGVHRAARIMAAGHGGQILLSQATCSVLEDDELPGIRVRDLGQHRLKDLDRPEHIYQLDIEGLPVEFPPLRTAEAPTAYTGHEAELEKAARAVVWRARLRTRRWLAAATAGSLVAGGLIAVLVLVLGSSGTAHALSHVDANALGLINPKTNRIADQVPVGATPSHLAVGEGAVWVTNADDDNVSRIDPAKRDVVQTISVGSEPSGIAVGDGAVWVANSLDGTVSRIDPGTNTVVQLIPVGNGPVGIVYATGSVWVANTGDDTITRIDADSGKPTKTLPIAATDLAFGAGTLWASERTANRVARIDPATGSIVTTIPVGNGPLGVAFGSGAAWAANSLDGTASRIDPATNSVSAVVQTGDGPTDVAVGARGVWVSNQFGGTLARIDPRANQVTRRISVGNRPQGVAISGGNVLVSVRQSGAGHRGGTLTMRTNRRTDFIDTAVAYDSTSWTILRMTGDGLVAFNQASGLQGTQLVPDLAVSLPTPTDGGKTYSFRLRAKIRYSSGEPVRASDFRTTLERDFDVNFPVPYYYDGIVGTARCEKTRKRCDLSQGIVADDASRTVTFHLTAPDAEFLYKLALPFAYVVPAGTPPKVTGTRPLPGTGPYVIARYEPKQLLRLVRNRYFHEWSKAAQPDGYPDEIVFEIGGTPDQAVNEVIRGKADVFSTAQSQTPPSESQLASLTTRYASQVHTNPQPATIALFLNTRLPPFNSLDVRRALNYAADRAAAVQAVGGPDVAQTTCQILPPSYPGYRPYCPYTAGASAQGSWRAPDLERARALIARSGTRGMTITFWSWSDLGGLGPYAVKLLKSLGYRASLKARAGAGYFPVVGDSRTRAQIGVTEWISDYPAASGFFNAILTCGSFLPNNPGNANDAEFCDPRIDRQTEQALSEQATNPDAARGLWERIDRQTVDEAPWVPLVNPRVVDVLSKRVGNYQYSPAGLGMLIDQLWVQ
;
A
#
# COMPACT_ATOMS: atom_id res chain seq x y z
N MET A 1 22.60 -3.98 -42.74
CA MET A 1 21.61 -3.30 -41.86
C MET A 1 22.26 -2.00 -41.44
N VAL A 2 21.62 -0.86 -41.71
CA VAL A 2 22.15 0.44 -41.27
C VAL A 2 21.97 0.53 -39.76
N GLU A 3 23.04 0.83 -39.03
CA GLU A 3 23.02 0.93 -37.58
C GLU A 3 22.27 2.21 -37.15
N LEU A 4 21.13 2.01 -36.47
CA LEU A 4 20.30 3.10 -35.98
C LEU A 4 21.01 3.88 -34.86
N PRO A 5 20.90 5.22 -34.79
CA PRO A 5 21.43 6.03 -33.70
C PRO A 5 21.01 5.51 -32.31
N SER A 6 21.95 5.37 -31.37
CA SER A 6 21.68 4.98 -29.98
C SER A 6 22.22 6.03 -29.00
N GLY A 7 21.64 6.14 -27.82
CA GLY A 7 21.95 7.21 -26.85
C GLY A 7 20.98 8.38 -27.01
N THR A 8 21.46 9.62 -26.92
CA THR A 8 20.63 10.81 -27.21
C THR A 8 20.36 10.93 -28.71
N VAL A 9 19.09 10.88 -29.11
CA VAL A 9 18.62 10.90 -30.50
C VAL A 9 17.56 11.98 -30.65
N THR A 10 17.57 12.68 -31.80
CA THR A 10 16.51 13.62 -32.16
C THR A 10 15.58 12.99 -33.20
N PHE A 11 14.30 12.92 -32.86
CA PHE A 11 13.24 12.42 -33.72
C PHE A 11 12.52 13.54 -34.45
N LEU A 12 12.29 13.36 -35.74
CA LEU A 12 11.46 14.21 -36.59
C LEU A 12 10.23 13.42 -37.07
N PHE A 13 9.05 13.94 -36.77
CA PHE A 13 7.78 13.47 -37.35
C PHE A 13 7.23 14.52 -38.30
N THR A 14 6.70 14.07 -39.45
CA THR A 14 6.02 14.94 -40.42
C THR A 14 4.66 14.39 -40.79
N ASP A 15 3.73 15.28 -41.17
CA ASP A 15 2.40 14.91 -41.66
C ASP A 15 1.87 16.00 -42.62
N VAL A 16 1.12 15.63 -43.66
CA VAL A 16 0.53 16.63 -44.58
C VAL A 16 -0.78 17.13 -43.99
N GLU A 17 -0.88 18.44 -43.78
CA GLU A 17 -2.08 19.03 -43.24
C GLU A 17 -3.24 18.93 -44.25
N GLY A 18 -4.33 18.27 -43.82
CA GLY A 18 -5.54 18.18 -44.64
C GLY A 18 -5.38 17.26 -45.86
N SER A 19 -4.51 16.26 -45.80
CA SER A 19 -4.27 15.28 -46.87
C SER A 19 -5.54 14.62 -47.43
N THR A 20 -6.51 14.29 -46.57
CA THR A 20 -7.83 13.79 -47.01
C THR A 20 -8.62 14.80 -47.86
N ARG A 21 -8.44 16.11 -47.63
CA ARG A 21 -9.06 17.17 -48.44
C ARG A 21 -8.34 17.32 -49.77
N LEU A 22 -7.00 17.27 -49.78
CA LEU A 22 -6.19 17.29 -51.00
C LEU A 22 -6.49 16.07 -51.89
N LEU A 23 -6.61 14.87 -51.30
CA LEU A 23 -7.02 13.66 -52.00
C LEU A 23 -8.43 13.81 -52.60
N LYS A 24 -9.35 14.48 -51.89
CA LYS A 24 -10.70 14.75 -52.43
C LYS A 24 -10.70 15.75 -53.58
N GLN A 25 -9.81 16.73 -53.56
CA GLN A 25 -9.74 17.77 -54.58
C GLN A 25 -9.02 17.28 -55.85
N LEU A 26 -7.90 16.57 -55.69
CA LEU A 26 -7.02 16.15 -56.79
C LEU A 26 -7.36 14.75 -57.34
N ARG A 27 -8.14 13.95 -56.60
CA ARG A 27 -8.57 12.59 -56.98
C ARG A 27 -7.37 11.75 -57.46
N ASP A 28 -7.41 11.32 -58.72
CA ASP A 28 -6.41 10.42 -59.31
C ASP A 28 -5.01 11.06 -59.43
N ARG A 29 -4.92 12.41 -59.40
CA ARG A 29 -3.64 13.14 -59.44
C ARG A 29 -2.98 13.33 -58.08
N TYR A 30 -3.66 12.99 -56.97
CA TYR A 30 -3.06 13.06 -55.63
C TYR A 30 -1.82 12.16 -55.50
N GLY A 31 -1.77 11.06 -56.25
CA GLY A 31 -0.60 10.18 -56.30
C GLY A 31 0.67 10.89 -56.79
N GLU A 32 0.54 11.86 -57.70
CA GLU A 32 1.67 12.68 -58.18
C GLU A 32 2.20 13.61 -57.08
N VAL A 33 1.28 14.26 -56.35
CA VAL A 33 1.61 15.14 -55.21
C VAL A 33 2.29 14.35 -54.10
N LEU A 34 1.75 13.18 -53.74
CA LEU A 34 2.34 12.33 -52.71
C LEU A 34 3.74 11.82 -53.11
N ALA A 35 3.95 11.50 -54.38
CA ALA A 35 5.26 11.07 -54.89
C ALA A 35 6.30 12.20 -54.89
N GLN A 36 5.91 13.42 -55.28
CA GLN A 36 6.78 14.61 -55.23
C GLN A 36 7.12 15.00 -53.78
N HIS A 37 6.12 15.04 -52.89
CA HIS A 37 6.27 15.28 -51.44
C HIS A 37 7.28 14.33 -50.81
N ARG A 38 7.11 13.01 -51.03
CA ARG A 38 8.04 11.99 -50.51
C ARG A 38 9.45 12.17 -51.04
N ARG A 39 9.62 12.57 -52.32
CA ARG A 39 10.94 12.81 -52.90
C ARG A 39 11.62 14.02 -52.27
N ILE A 40 10.89 15.12 -52.09
CA ILE A 40 11.40 16.35 -51.49
C ILE A 40 11.84 16.11 -50.05
N LEU A 41 11.00 15.45 -49.23
CA LEU A 41 11.32 15.18 -47.84
C LEU A 41 12.51 14.24 -47.68
N ARG A 42 12.56 13.14 -48.45
CA ARG A 42 13.70 12.20 -48.40
C ARG A 42 15.01 12.87 -48.79
N ALA A 43 15.01 13.72 -49.83
CA ALA A 43 16.21 14.45 -50.22
C ALA A 43 16.71 15.35 -49.08
N ALA A 44 15.82 16.08 -48.41
CA ALA A 44 16.18 16.94 -47.28
C ALA A 44 16.65 16.13 -46.05
N PHE A 45 16.07 14.97 -45.79
CA PHE A 45 16.51 14.10 -44.68
C PHE A 45 17.87 13.49 -44.97
N GLU A 46 18.08 12.96 -46.18
CA GLU A 46 19.35 12.34 -46.59
C GLU A 46 20.51 13.36 -46.61
N GLU A 47 20.27 14.59 -47.10
CA GLU A 47 21.27 15.67 -47.12
C GLU A 47 21.82 15.99 -45.73
N HIS A 48 20.97 15.89 -44.70
CA HIS A 48 21.30 16.17 -43.31
C HIS A 48 21.47 14.91 -42.46
N GLY A 49 21.74 13.75 -43.07
CA GLY A 49 22.10 12.53 -42.36
C GLY A 49 20.97 11.89 -41.53
N GLY A 50 19.72 12.18 -41.87
CA GLY A 50 18.53 11.57 -41.27
C GLY A 50 18.34 10.12 -41.72
N GLN A 51 17.95 9.26 -40.78
CA GLN A 51 17.60 7.87 -41.07
C GLN A 51 16.08 7.70 -40.99
N GLU A 52 15.45 7.38 -42.12
CA GLU A 52 14.01 7.06 -42.19
C GLU A 52 13.75 5.75 -41.43
N ILE A 53 12.89 5.81 -40.42
CA ILE A 53 12.53 4.68 -39.56
C ILE A 53 11.22 4.05 -40.01
N ASP A 54 10.21 4.87 -40.27
CA ASP A 54 8.91 4.42 -40.79
C ASP A 54 8.28 5.51 -41.67
N THR A 55 7.46 5.08 -42.64
CA THR A 55 6.67 5.94 -43.51
C THR A 55 5.27 5.35 -43.69
N GLN A 56 4.26 6.04 -43.19
CA GLN A 56 2.85 5.62 -43.30
C GLN A 56 2.06 6.67 -44.08
N GLY A 57 1.68 6.34 -45.31
CA GLY A 57 0.97 7.27 -46.18
C GLY A 57 1.82 8.51 -46.49
N ASP A 58 1.38 9.66 -46.02
CA ASP A 58 1.98 10.99 -46.17
C ASP A 58 2.86 11.43 -44.99
N ALA A 59 2.91 10.61 -43.92
CA ALA A 59 3.70 10.86 -42.72
C ALA A 59 5.06 10.16 -42.75
N PHE A 60 6.08 10.82 -42.21
CA PHE A 60 7.42 10.27 -42.03
C PHE A 60 7.81 10.27 -40.55
N PHE A 61 8.56 9.24 -40.15
CA PHE A 61 9.29 9.16 -38.90
C PHE A 61 10.78 8.98 -39.19
N VAL A 62 11.60 9.95 -38.77
CA VAL A 62 13.03 10.02 -39.07
C VAL A 62 13.83 10.25 -37.79
N ALA A 63 14.99 9.62 -37.67
CA ALA A 63 15.91 9.78 -36.54
C ALA A 63 17.23 10.44 -36.98
N PHE A 64 17.74 11.35 -36.15
CA PHE A 64 18.99 12.08 -36.35
C PHE A 64 19.88 11.94 -35.11
N ARG A 65 21.19 11.88 -35.32
CA ARG A 65 22.18 11.85 -34.21
C ARG A 65 22.33 13.20 -33.51
N ARG A 66 22.02 14.32 -34.18
CA ARG A 66 22.16 15.67 -33.65
C ARG A 66 20.86 16.46 -33.87
N ALA A 67 20.51 17.29 -32.89
CA ALA A 67 19.33 18.16 -32.98
C ALA A 67 19.48 19.22 -34.10
N THR A 68 20.70 19.71 -34.32
CA THR A 68 21.02 20.67 -35.39
C THR A 68 20.75 20.10 -36.77
N ASP A 69 21.19 18.87 -37.03
CA ASP A 69 20.94 18.19 -38.30
C ASP A 69 19.42 18.01 -38.54
N ALA A 70 18.68 17.63 -37.50
CA ALA A 70 17.22 17.48 -37.59
C ALA A 70 16.50 18.81 -37.85
N ALA A 71 16.93 19.91 -37.22
CA ALA A 71 16.39 21.25 -37.42
C ALA A 71 16.70 21.80 -38.82
N LEU A 72 17.91 21.58 -39.33
CA LEU A 72 18.31 21.94 -40.69
C LEU A 72 17.55 21.13 -41.73
N ALA A 73 17.39 19.81 -41.52
CA ALA A 73 16.60 18.94 -42.39
C ALA A 73 15.14 19.39 -42.49
N ALA A 74 14.51 19.67 -41.35
CA ALA A 74 13.14 20.16 -41.30
C ALA A 74 13.01 21.54 -42.00
N THR A 75 14.01 22.40 -41.86
CA THR A 75 14.06 23.72 -42.51
C THR A 75 14.22 23.62 -44.03
N ALA A 76 15.17 22.80 -44.50
CA ALA A 76 15.40 22.55 -45.91
C ALA A 76 14.15 21.95 -46.58
N ALA A 77 13.50 21.00 -45.89
CA ALA A 77 12.24 20.42 -46.33
C ALA A 77 11.13 21.47 -46.47
N GLN A 78 10.92 22.34 -45.47
CA GLN A 78 9.88 23.38 -45.56
C GLN A 78 10.14 24.39 -46.69
N ARG A 79 11.40 24.78 -46.92
CA ARG A 79 11.77 25.66 -48.04
C ARG A 79 11.48 25.00 -49.39
N ALA A 80 11.94 23.75 -49.56
CA ALA A 80 11.73 23.02 -50.81
C ALA A 80 10.24 22.76 -51.09
N LEU A 81 9.42 22.50 -50.06
CA LEU A 81 7.98 22.33 -50.20
C LEU A 81 7.28 23.64 -50.59
N ALA A 82 7.75 24.78 -50.08
CA ALA A 82 7.19 26.10 -50.39
C ALA A 82 7.57 26.60 -51.79
N GLU A 83 8.77 26.26 -52.28
CA GLU A 83 9.24 26.63 -53.62
C GLU A 83 8.71 25.69 -54.72
N HIS A 84 8.23 24.49 -54.37
CA HIS A 84 7.78 23.51 -55.35
C HIS A 84 6.44 23.92 -56.01
N PRO A 85 6.36 23.98 -57.36
CA PRO A 85 5.12 24.29 -58.05
C PRO A 85 4.19 23.07 -58.05
N TRP A 86 3.23 23.06 -57.13
CA TRP A 86 2.25 21.98 -57.03
C TRP A 86 1.16 22.07 -58.12
N PRO A 87 0.63 20.93 -58.59
CA PRO A 87 -0.42 20.89 -59.62
C PRO A 87 -1.68 21.67 -59.22
N ASP A 88 -2.37 22.26 -60.19
CA ASP A 88 -3.67 22.91 -60.03
C ASP A 88 -3.73 24.02 -58.97
N GLY A 89 -2.58 24.61 -58.64
CA GLY A 89 -2.46 25.72 -57.68
C GLY A 89 -2.75 25.33 -56.22
N VAL A 90 -2.74 24.03 -55.89
CA VAL A 90 -2.86 23.58 -54.51
C VAL A 90 -1.56 23.82 -53.74
N GLU A 91 -1.62 23.89 -52.41
CA GLU A 91 -0.41 23.98 -51.57
C GLU A 91 -0.27 22.70 -50.73
N CYS A 92 0.87 22.00 -50.85
CA CYS A 92 1.18 20.86 -49.98
C CYS A 92 1.85 21.36 -48.71
N ARG A 93 1.06 21.65 -47.67
CA ARG A 93 1.56 22.16 -46.40
C ARG A 93 1.84 21.02 -45.42
N VAL A 94 3.08 20.92 -44.96
CA VAL A 94 3.53 19.82 -44.07
C VAL A 94 3.78 20.38 -42.68
N ARG A 95 3.26 19.71 -41.65
CA ARG A 95 3.57 20.05 -40.25
C ARG A 95 4.65 19.12 -39.73
N MET A 96 5.55 19.66 -38.90
CA MET A 96 6.72 18.93 -38.41
C MET A 96 6.90 19.11 -36.90
N GLY A 97 7.39 18.06 -36.24
CA GLY A 97 7.66 18.07 -34.80
C GLY A 97 8.97 17.38 -34.46
N LEU A 98 9.78 18.02 -33.61
CA LEU A 98 11.11 17.58 -33.22
C LEU A 98 11.21 17.37 -31.70
N HIS A 99 11.72 16.21 -31.30
CA HIS A 99 12.00 15.90 -29.90
C HIS A 99 13.33 15.18 -29.73
N THR A 100 14.13 15.62 -28.75
CA THR A 100 15.42 14.99 -28.40
C THR A 100 15.26 14.23 -27.08
N GLY A 101 15.66 12.97 -27.06
CA GLY A 101 15.60 12.10 -25.88
C GLY A 101 16.42 10.84 -26.05
N GLU A 102 16.39 9.94 -25.06
CA GLU A 102 17.12 8.66 -25.10
C GLU A 102 16.13 7.49 -25.26
N PRO A 103 15.85 7.06 -26.50
CA PRO A 103 14.90 5.98 -26.76
C PRO A 103 15.52 4.60 -26.49
N SER A 104 14.68 3.63 -26.14
CA SER A 104 15.08 2.21 -26.12
C SER A 104 15.04 1.64 -27.53
N LEU A 105 16.09 0.90 -27.91
CA LEU A 105 16.19 0.21 -29.21
C LEU A 105 15.78 -1.26 -29.03
N GLY A 106 14.78 -1.72 -29.78
CA GLY A 106 14.34 -3.12 -29.79
C GLY A 106 14.46 -3.74 -31.18
N ASP A 107 14.09 -5.01 -31.31
CA ASP A 107 14.25 -5.79 -32.55
C ASP A 107 13.49 -5.20 -33.77
N GLU A 108 12.45 -4.38 -33.53
CA GLU A 108 11.62 -3.73 -34.55
C GLU A 108 11.84 -2.19 -34.66
N GLY A 109 12.84 -1.63 -33.97
CA GLY A 109 13.17 -0.19 -34.02
C GLY A 109 13.02 0.55 -32.67
N TYR A 110 12.83 1.88 -32.73
CA TYR A 110 12.69 2.72 -31.53
C TYR A 110 11.34 2.54 -30.83
N HIS A 111 11.38 2.33 -29.52
CA HIS A 111 10.18 2.29 -28.69
C HIS A 111 10.39 3.09 -27.39
N GLY A 112 9.29 3.62 -26.84
CA GLY A 112 9.31 4.44 -25.63
C GLY A 112 8.69 5.83 -25.81
N LEU A 113 8.61 6.57 -24.71
CA LEU A 113 7.82 7.80 -24.60
C LEU A 113 8.31 8.92 -25.53
N GLY A 114 9.62 8.96 -25.86
CA GLY A 114 10.20 9.97 -26.74
C GLY A 114 9.63 9.96 -28.17
N VAL A 115 9.30 8.77 -28.70
CA VAL A 115 8.69 8.62 -30.03
C VAL A 115 7.28 9.19 -30.05
N HIS A 116 6.47 8.84 -29.05
CA HIS A 116 5.11 9.36 -28.91
C HIS A 116 5.10 10.88 -28.68
N ARG A 117 6.08 11.41 -27.91
CA ARG A 117 6.21 12.84 -27.66
C ARG A 117 6.49 13.63 -28.94
N ALA A 118 7.43 13.18 -29.76
CA ALA A 118 7.73 13.82 -31.05
C ALA A 118 6.49 13.88 -31.97
N ALA A 119 5.75 12.77 -32.05
CA ALA A 119 4.52 12.69 -32.84
C ALA A 119 3.41 13.62 -32.31
N ARG A 120 3.29 13.77 -30.98
CA ARG A 120 2.30 14.67 -30.36
C ARG A 120 2.66 16.14 -30.53
N ILE A 121 3.94 16.48 -30.52
CA ILE A 121 4.43 17.83 -30.83
C ILE A 121 4.09 18.19 -32.28
N MET A 122 4.38 17.30 -33.24
CA MET A 122 3.98 17.50 -34.64
C MET A 122 2.46 17.69 -34.77
N ALA A 123 1.66 16.84 -34.11
CA ALA A 123 0.21 16.85 -34.24
C ALA A 123 -0.45 18.14 -33.72
N ALA A 124 0.21 18.87 -32.80
CA ALA A 124 -0.25 20.16 -32.28
C ALA A 124 -0.05 21.31 -33.27
N GLY A 125 0.85 21.16 -34.24
CA GLY A 125 1.20 22.17 -35.23
C GLY A 125 0.28 22.20 -36.46
N HIS A 126 0.45 23.25 -37.26
CA HIS A 126 -0.23 23.50 -38.53
C HIS A 126 0.71 23.30 -39.72
N GLY A 127 0.18 23.14 -40.92
CA GLY A 127 0.98 22.94 -42.13
C GLY A 127 1.88 24.15 -42.42
N GLY A 128 3.17 23.89 -42.65
CA GLY A 128 4.23 24.89 -42.78
C GLY A 128 4.97 25.16 -41.46
N GLN A 129 4.50 24.64 -40.33
CA GLN A 129 5.06 24.88 -39.00
C GLN A 129 6.00 23.76 -38.55
N ILE A 130 7.10 24.14 -37.90
CA ILE A 130 8.01 23.21 -37.22
C ILE A 130 8.00 23.52 -35.72
N LEU A 131 7.64 22.52 -34.92
CA LEU A 131 7.58 22.63 -33.46
C LEU A 131 8.66 21.80 -32.77
N LEU A 132 9.19 22.32 -31.66
CA LEU A 132 10.23 21.69 -30.87
C LEU A 132 9.76 21.47 -29.43
N SER A 133 10.22 20.38 -28.82
CA SER A 133 10.22 20.23 -27.36
C SER A 133 11.27 21.13 -26.70
N GLN A 134 11.08 21.44 -25.40
CA GLN A 134 12.13 22.03 -24.55
C GLN A 134 13.48 21.33 -24.68
N ALA A 135 13.49 19.99 -24.71
CA ALA A 135 14.74 19.21 -24.79
C ALA A 135 15.49 19.51 -26.09
N THR A 136 14.77 19.58 -27.22
CA THR A 136 15.39 19.95 -28.51
C THR A 136 15.85 21.42 -28.50
N CYS A 137 15.05 22.33 -27.96
CA CYS A 137 15.43 23.75 -27.83
C CYS A 137 16.72 23.89 -27.02
N SER A 138 16.80 23.23 -25.87
CA SER A 138 17.95 23.31 -24.96
C SER A 138 19.24 22.77 -25.61
N VAL A 139 19.14 21.79 -26.53
CA VAL A 139 20.29 21.29 -27.29
C VAL A 139 20.68 22.24 -28.43
N LEU A 140 19.73 23.00 -28.98
CA LEU A 140 19.98 23.99 -30.04
C LEU A 140 20.44 25.36 -29.52
N GLU A 141 20.26 25.65 -28.23
CA GLU A 141 20.59 26.96 -27.62
C GLU A 141 22.07 27.35 -27.77
N ASP A 142 22.97 26.37 -27.87
CA ASP A 142 24.41 26.58 -27.99
C ASP A 142 24.91 26.61 -29.46
N ASP A 143 24.05 26.34 -30.45
CA ASP A 143 24.41 26.24 -31.87
C ASP A 143 23.85 27.43 -32.70
N GLU A 144 24.71 28.15 -33.43
CA GLU A 144 24.27 29.21 -34.34
C GLU A 144 23.67 28.62 -35.64
N LEU A 145 22.36 28.83 -35.86
CA LEU A 145 21.64 28.41 -37.07
C LEU A 145 21.30 29.62 -37.96
N PRO A 146 22.01 29.84 -39.09
CA PRO A 146 21.80 31.00 -39.95
C PRO A 146 20.37 31.07 -40.53
N GLY A 147 19.69 32.20 -40.34
CA GLY A 147 18.35 32.44 -40.88
C GLY A 147 17.23 31.66 -40.17
N ILE A 148 17.50 31.07 -39.00
CA ILE A 148 16.53 30.33 -38.17
C ILE A 148 16.51 30.94 -36.76
N ARG A 149 15.33 31.25 -36.23
CA ARG A 149 15.15 31.74 -34.86
C ARG A 149 14.20 30.83 -34.09
N VAL A 150 14.54 30.49 -32.86
CA VAL A 150 13.64 29.73 -31.97
C VAL A 150 12.72 30.71 -31.23
N ARG A 151 11.40 30.51 -31.34
CA ARG A 151 10.38 31.30 -30.65
C ARG A 151 9.67 30.45 -29.60
N ASP A 152 9.61 30.95 -28.37
CA ASP A 152 8.86 30.32 -27.30
C ASP A 152 7.34 30.50 -27.50
N LEU A 153 6.58 29.39 -27.52
CA LEU A 153 5.12 29.38 -27.58
C LEU A 153 4.45 29.07 -26.23
N GLY A 154 5.23 28.86 -25.17
CA GLY A 154 4.79 28.60 -23.80
C GLY A 154 4.49 27.13 -23.51
N GLN A 155 3.82 26.89 -22.38
CA GLN A 155 3.41 25.55 -21.97
C GLN A 155 2.07 25.15 -22.58
N HIS A 156 2.04 23.95 -23.15
CA HIS A 156 0.89 23.39 -23.85
C HIS A 156 0.63 21.96 -23.40
N ARG A 157 -0.62 21.65 -23.05
CA ARG A 157 -1.03 20.28 -22.75
C ARG A 157 -1.30 19.52 -24.04
N LEU A 158 -0.38 18.63 -24.40
CA LEU A 158 -0.51 17.76 -25.56
C LEU A 158 -1.30 16.50 -25.22
N LYS A 159 -2.04 15.97 -26.20
CA LYS A 159 -2.90 14.80 -26.03
C LYS A 159 -2.07 13.56 -25.62
N ASP A 160 -2.57 12.81 -24.63
CA ASP A 160 -1.99 11.55 -24.13
C ASP A 160 -0.58 11.69 -23.51
N LEU A 161 -0.15 12.91 -23.17
CA LEU A 161 1.04 13.18 -22.36
C LEU A 161 0.63 13.72 -20.98
N ASP A 162 1.24 13.17 -19.92
CA ASP A 162 0.82 13.42 -18.54
C ASP A 162 1.21 14.82 -18.00
N ARG A 163 2.19 15.48 -18.63
CA ARG A 163 2.69 16.81 -18.23
C ARG A 163 2.53 17.82 -19.38
N PRO A 164 2.27 19.12 -19.10
CA PRO A 164 2.36 20.17 -20.11
C PRO A 164 3.77 20.21 -20.72
N GLU A 165 3.85 20.23 -22.03
CA GLU A 165 5.11 20.37 -22.75
C GLU A 165 5.35 21.85 -23.03
N HIS A 166 6.56 22.33 -22.76
CA HIS A 166 6.97 23.66 -23.22
C HIS A 166 7.35 23.55 -24.69
N ILE A 167 6.60 24.25 -25.55
CA ILE A 167 6.71 24.14 -27.00
C ILE A 167 7.33 25.40 -27.58
N TYR A 168 8.26 25.18 -28.51
CA TYR A 168 8.91 26.22 -29.28
C TYR A 168 8.60 26.06 -30.76
N GLN A 169 8.70 27.13 -31.53
CA GLN A 169 8.60 27.15 -32.98
C GLN A 169 9.94 27.55 -33.60
N LEU A 170 10.30 26.92 -34.71
CA LEU A 170 11.36 27.43 -35.58
C LEU A 170 10.79 28.45 -36.57
N ASP A 171 11.20 29.71 -36.42
CA ASP A 171 10.95 30.78 -37.36
C ASP A 171 12.05 30.78 -38.43
N ILE A 172 11.68 30.50 -39.68
CA ILE A 172 12.61 30.42 -40.80
C ILE A 172 12.48 31.68 -41.65
N GLU A 173 13.59 32.36 -41.91
CA GLU A 173 13.63 33.51 -42.81
C GLU A 173 13.13 33.12 -44.21
N GLY A 174 12.18 33.90 -44.73
CA GLY A 174 11.54 33.67 -46.04
C GLY A 174 10.27 32.80 -46.02
N LEU A 175 9.89 32.22 -44.88
CA LEU A 175 8.69 31.39 -44.73
C LEU A 175 7.67 32.02 -43.76
N PRO A 176 6.39 31.60 -43.79
CA PRO A 176 5.40 32.04 -42.81
C PRO A 176 5.82 31.70 -41.37
N VAL A 177 5.79 32.70 -40.48
CA VAL A 177 6.15 32.55 -39.05
C VAL A 177 4.96 32.80 -38.11
N GLU A 178 3.81 33.19 -38.64
CA GLU A 178 2.56 33.37 -37.89
C GLU A 178 1.58 32.26 -38.24
N PHE A 179 1.17 31.51 -37.22
CA PHE A 179 0.23 30.39 -37.33
C PHE A 179 -0.92 30.59 -36.32
N PRO A 180 -2.08 29.96 -36.55
CA PRO A 180 -3.13 29.91 -35.53
C PRO A 180 -2.62 29.28 -34.24
N PRO A 181 -3.32 29.49 -33.09
CA PRO A 181 -2.98 28.83 -31.84
C PRO A 181 -2.83 27.31 -32.01
N LEU A 182 -1.91 26.71 -31.24
CA LEU A 182 -1.63 25.27 -31.32
C LEU A 182 -2.90 24.45 -31.03
N ARG A 183 -3.00 23.27 -31.67
CA ARG A 183 -4.12 22.33 -31.50
C ARG A 183 -3.95 21.51 -30.24
N THR A 184 -4.11 22.17 -29.09
CA THR A 184 -3.85 21.62 -27.76
C THR A 184 -5.16 21.46 -26.98
N ALA A 185 -5.16 20.64 -25.93
CA ALA A 185 -6.39 20.34 -25.19
C ALA A 185 -6.95 21.56 -24.41
N GLU A 186 -6.12 22.56 -24.14
CA GLU A 186 -6.48 23.86 -23.54
C GLU A 186 -5.56 24.98 -24.12
N ALA A 187 -6.03 26.23 -24.13
CA ALA A 187 -5.33 27.39 -24.69
C ALA A 187 -4.16 27.89 -23.81
N PRO A 188 -3.08 28.48 -24.39
CA PRO A 188 -1.90 28.91 -23.64
C PRO A 188 -2.19 30.05 -22.66
N THR A 189 -1.73 29.91 -21.42
CA THR A 189 -1.71 30.96 -20.41
C THR A 189 -0.52 31.88 -20.66
N ALA A 190 -0.76 33.03 -21.29
CA ALA A 190 0.24 34.09 -21.42
C ALA A 190 0.53 34.71 -20.05
N TYR A 191 1.78 34.62 -19.60
CA TYR A 191 2.29 35.32 -18.43
C TYR A 191 2.39 36.82 -18.76
N THR A 192 1.33 37.59 -18.47
CA THR A 192 1.38 39.06 -18.41
C THR A 192 1.18 39.50 -16.97
N GLY A 193 2.18 40.21 -16.45
CA GLY A 193 2.27 40.64 -15.06
C GLY A 193 1.04 41.39 -14.55
N HIS A 194 0.67 41.07 -13.32
CA HIS A 194 -0.36 41.78 -12.58
C HIS A 194 0.07 42.01 -11.12
N GLU A 195 1.15 42.79 -10.97
CA GLU A 195 1.49 43.47 -9.71
C GLU A 195 0.51 44.62 -9.36
N ALA A 196 -0.57 44.82 -10.13
CA ALA A 196 -1.55 45.90 -9.90
C ALA A 196 -2.89 45.45 -9.27
N GLU A 197 -3.15 44.14 -9.09
CA GLU A 197 -4.42 43.62 -8.52
C GLU A 197 -4.24 42.94 -7.14
N LEU A 198 -3.04 42.90 -6.57
CA LEU A 198 -2.80 42.45 -5.20
C LEU A 198 -3.01 43.56 -4.15
N GLU A 199 -3.15 44.83 -4.56
CA GLU A 199 -3.52 45.94 -3.65
C GLU A 199 -5.04 46.10 -3.44
N LYS A 200 -5.90 45.41 -4.21
CA LYS A 200 -7.38 45.55 -4.11
C LYS A 200 -8.11 44.42 -3.38
N ALA A 201 -7.50 43.24 -3.22
CA ALA A 201 -8.14 42.11 -2.52
C ALA A 201 -7.85 42.04 -1.01
N ALA A 202 -7.03 42.94 -0.45
CA ALA A 202 -6.77 43.05 1.00
C ALA A 202 -7.82 43.89 1.76
N ARG A 203 -8.94 44.28 1.13
CA ARG A 203 -9.98 45.11 1.77
C ARG A 203 -11.40 44.66 1.42
N ALA A 204 -11.87 43.53 1.97
CA ALA A 204 -13.31 43.29 2.20
C ALA A 204 -13.60 41.98 2.97
N VAL A 205 -13.32 41.94 4.28
CA VAL A 205 -14.09 41.09 5.21
C VAL A 205 -14.34 41.89 6.49
N VAL A 206 -15.54 41.72 7.06
CA VAL A 206 -16.10 42.31 8.29
C VAL A 206 -16.90 43.60 8.10
N TRP A 207 -18.11 43.44 7.53
CA TRP A 207 -19.26 44.30 7.84
C TRP A 207 -20.08 43.67 8.97
N ARG A 208 -20.14 44.34 10.13
CA ARG A 208 -21.36 44.82 10.82
C ARG A 208 -21.04 45.23 12.26
N ALA A 209 -21.01 46.54 12.52
CA ALA A 209 -21.79 47.21 13.57
C ALA A 209 -21.42 48.71 13.67
N ARG A 210 -22.29 49.52 13.07
CA ARG A 210 -22.80 50.83 13.52
C ARG A 210 -22.05 51.60 14.65
N LEU A 211 -21.81 52.87 14.28
CA LEU A 211 -22.08 54.14 15.02
C LEU A 211 -20.88 54.96 15.52
N ARG A 212 -20.84 56.18 14.94
CA ARG A 212 -20.65 57.51 15.57
C ARG A 212 -19.23 58.07 15.79
N THR A 213 -19.06 59.19 15.07
CA THR A 213 -18.55 60.51 15.48
C THR A 213 -17.07 60.87 15.35
N ARG A 214 -16.83 61.71 14.33
CA ARG A 214 -16.18 63.04 14.32
C ARG A 214 -14.69 63.16 14.69
N ARG A 215 -13.94 63.63 13.67
CA ARG A 215 -12.94 64.75 13.63
C ARG A 215 -11.85 64.73 14.73
N TRP A 216 -10.57 64.89 14.41
CA TRP A 216 -9.89 66.16 14.11
C TRP A 216 -8.51 65.88 13.48
N LEU A 217 -8.13 66.74 12.51
CA LEU A 217 -6.82 67.38 12.18
C LEU A 217 -5.48 66.75 12.63
N ALA A 218 -4.31 67.01 12.04
CA ALA A 218 -3.82 67.56 10.76
C ALA A 218 -2.28 67.62 10.89
N ALA A 219 -1.60 67.55 9.74
CA ALA A 219 -0.33 68.20 9.38
C ALA A 219 0.88 68.23 10.36
N ALA A 220 2.03 67.74 9.87
CA ALA A 220 3.36 68.37 10.01
C ALA A 220 4.39 67.47 9.26
N THR A 221 4.77 67.80 8.02
CA THR A 221 5.98 68.57 7.62
C THR A 221 7.31 67.80 7.64
N ALA A 222 7.75 67.46 6.42
CA ALA A 222 9.05 67.70 5.77
C ALA A 222 10.33 67.92 6.60
N GLY A 223 11.39 67.22 6.15
CA GLY A 223 12.82 67.52 6.31
C GLY A 223 13.63 66.30 5.85
N SER A 224 14.15 66.25 4.61
CA SER A 224 15.55 66.60 4.25
C SER A 224 16.58 65.90 5.17
N LEU A 225 17.63 65.17 4.75
CA LEU A 225 18.42 65.15 3.51
C LEU A 225 19.54 64.08 3.70
N VAL A 226 20.11 63.58 2.60
CA VAL A 226 21.44 62.92 2.42
C VAL A 226 21.62 61.45 2.81
N ALA A 227 21.64 60.57 1.80
CA ALA A 227 22.79 59.72 1.41
C ALA A 227 22.33 58.63 0.43
N GLY A 228 22.87 58.60 -0.79
CA GLY A 228 22.61 57.49 -1.73
C GLY A 228 22.82 57.82 -3.20
N GLY A 229 24.01 58.32 -3.56
CA GLY A 229 24.55 58.21 -4.91
C GLY A 229 25.67 57.15 -4.90
N LEU A 230 25.76 56.36 -5.98
CA LEU A 230 26.51 55.09 -6.18
C LEU A 230 25.65 53.88 -5.78
N ILE A 231 25.18 53.00 -6.68
CA ILE A 231 25.93 52.30 -7.74
C ILE A 231 25.01 52.05 -8.96
N ALA A 232 25.50 52.45 -10.13
CA ALA A 232 25.09 51.91 -11.42
C ALA A 232 26.23 51.01 -11.94
N VAL A 233 25.86 49.81 -12.40
CA VAL A 233 26.60 48.97 -13.37
C VAL A 233 28.05 48.59 -13.02
N LEU A 234 28.23 47.40 -12.42
CA LEU A 234 29.35 46.51 -12.72
C LEU A 234 29.07 45.08 -12.19
N VAL A 235 28.41 44.23 -12.99
CA VAL A 235 28.53 42.77 -12.83
C VAL A 235 28.66 42.17 -14.22
N LEU A 236 29.90 42.10 -14.69
CA LEU A 236 30.35 41.11 -15.66
C LEU A 236 31.82 40.87 -15.38
N VAL A 237 32.18 39.58 -15.41
CA VAL A 237 33.51 38.99 -15.20
C VAL A 237 33.88 38.73 -13.73
N LEU A 238 33.38 37.58 -13.23
CA LEU A 238 34.22 36.47 -12.74
C LEU A 238 33.33 35.21 -12.72
N GLY A 239 33.77 34.18 -13.44
CA GLY A 239 33.03 32.94 -13.61
C GLY A 239 32.94 32.07 -12.36
N SER A 240 32.29 30.93 -12.56
CA SER A 240 32.09 29.79 -11.65
C SER A 240 30.96 29.92 -10.62
N SER A 241 29.76 29.51 -10.99
CA SER A 241 29.16 28.22 -10.57
C SER A 241 27.67 28.21 -10.88
N GLY A 242 27.25 27.33 -11.79
CA GLY A 242 25.85 27.01 -11.99
C GLY A 242 25.27 26.39 -10.71
N THR A 243 24.40 27.10 -10.02
CA THR A 243 23.55 26.50 -9.00
C THR A 243 22.32 25.95 -9.69
N ALA A 244 22.31 24.64 -9.94
CA ALA A 244 21.08 23.89 -10.18
C ALA A 244 20.05 24.29 -9.11
N HIS A 245 18.83 24.67 -9.54
CA HIS A 245 17.78 25.07 -8.62
C HIS A 245 17.40 23.87 -7.74
N ALA A 246 17.53 24.03 -6.42
CA ALA A 246 17.16 23.01 -5.46
C ALA A 246 15.64 22.76 -5.51
N LEU A 247 15.24 21.49 -5.44
CA LEU A 247 13.83 21.11 -5.40
C LEU A 247 13.17 21.58 -4.10
N SER A 248 11.90 21.97 -4.17
CA SER A 248 11.12 22.43 -3.02
C SER A 248 10.52 21.29 -2.20
N HIS A 249 10.33 20.12 -2.81
CA HIS A 249 9.81 18.89 -2.22
C HIS A 249 10.35 17.69 -3.02
N VAL A 250 10.16 16.48 -2.45
CA VAL A 250 10.37 15.22 -3.15
C VAL A 250 8.98 14.71 -3.56
N ASP A 251 8.87 14.27 -4.81
CA ASP A 251 7.65 13.70 -5.37
C ASP A 251 7.25 12.43 -4.61
N ALA A 252 5.98 12.05 -4.73
CA ALA A 252 5.52 10.77 -4.24
C ALA A 252 6.22 9.62 -4.99
N ASN A 253 6.49 8.52 -4.28
CA ASN A 253 7.12 7.32 -4.84
C ASN A 253 8.47 7.63 -5.50
N ALA A 254 9.33 8.35 -4.76
CA ALA A 254 10.64 8.76 -5.22
C ALA A 254 11.71 8.60 -4.15
N LEU A 255 12.96 8.48 -4.58
CA LEU A 255 14.15 8.58 -3.76
C LEU A 255 14.66 10.02 -3.81
N GLY A 256 14.59 10.75 -2.70
CA GLY A 256 15.13 12.10 -2.58
C GLY A 256 16.63 12.11 -2.24
N LEU A 257 17.39 12.97 -2.91
CA LEU A 257 18.79 13.25 -2.62
C LEU A 257 18.93 14.58 -1.87
N ILE A 258 19.30 14.52 -0.61
CA ILE A 258 19.52 15.70 0.24
C ILE A 258 21.01 16.00 0.32
N ASN A 259 21.37 17.24 -0.04
CA ASN A 259 22.73 17.73 0.14
C ASN A 259 22.92 18.18 1.61
N PRO A 260 23.80 17.54 2.39
CA PRO A 260 23.96 17.82 3.80
C PRO A 260 24.75 19.09 4.10
N LYS A 261 25.42 19.70 3.10
CA LYS A 261 26.07 21.00 3.28
C LYS A 261 25.05 22.14 3.22
N THR A 262 24.07 22.03 2.32
CA THR A 262 23.05 23.08 2.11
C THR A 262 21.74 22.79 2.83
N ASN A 263 21.51 21.53 3.26
CA ASN A 263 20.24 21.02 3.77
C ASN A 263 19.08 21.25 2.77
N ARG A 264 19.37 21.14 1.47
CA ARG A 264 18.40 21.28 0.39
C ARG A 264 18.27 19.98 -0.39
N ILE A 265 17.09 19.76 -0.96
CA ILE A 265 16.84 18.66 -1.89
C ILE A 265 17.59 19.00 -3.18
N ALA A 266 18.61 18.20 -3.48
CA ALA A 266 19.47 18.39 -4.63
C ALA A 266 18.88 17.74 -5.89
N ASP A 267 18.23 16.60 -5.72
CA ASP A 267 17.68 15.80 -6.81
C ASP A 267 16.68 14.76 -6.30
N GLN A 268 16.04 14.04 -7.21
CA GLN A 268 15.20 12.89 -6.89
C GLN A 268 15.19 11.85 -8.02
N VAL A 269 14.86 10.60 -7.69
CA VAL A 269 14.73 9.49 -8.63
C VAL A 269 13.38 8.81 -8.44
N PRO A 270 12.49 8.76 -9.44
CA PRO A 270 11.24 8.00 -9.34
C PRO A 270 11.51 6.51 -9.09
N VAL A 271 10.73 5.89 -8.20
CA VAL A 271 10.79 4.46 -7.87
C VAL A 271 9.38 3.85 -7.89
N GLY A 272 9.25 2.58 -7.51
CA GLY A 272 7.95 1.91 -7.41
C GLY A 272 7.06 2.44 -6.30
N ALA A 273 5.83 1.95 -6.23
CA ALA A 273 4.82 2.34 -5.26
C ALA A 273 5.20 1.94 -3.83
N THR A 274 4.87 2.83 -2.87
CA THR A 274 5.11 2.67 -1.44
C THR A 274 6.57 2.25 -1.14
N PRO A 275 7.55 3.10 -1.51
CA PRO A 275 8.94 2.81 -1.20
C PRO A 275 9.16 2.83 0.31
N SER A 276 9.75 1.76 0.84
CA SER A 276 9.92 1.51 2.28
C SER A 276 11.36 1.79 2.72
N HIS A 277 12.23 0.76 2.78
CA HIS A 277 13.63 0.91 3.18
C HIS A 277 14.57 1.06 1.97
N LEU A 278 15.80 1.51 2.24
CA LEU A 278 16.85 1.52 1.24
C LEU A 278 18.19 1.09 1.83
N ALA A 279 19.04 0.51 0.99
CA ALA A 279 20.42 0.16 1.33
C ALA A 279 21.38 0.59 0.23
N VAL A 280 22.63 0.85 0.62
CA VAL A 280 23.70 1.29 -0.28
C VAL A 280 24.83 0.27 -0.22
N GLY A 281 25.21 -0.28 -1.36
CA GLY A 281 26.26 -1.28 -1.47
C GLY A 281 26.26 -1.97 -2.84
N GLU A 282 27.29 -2.77 -3.12
CA GLU A 282 27.47 -3.44 -4.42
C GLU A 282 27.36 -2.48 -5.61
N GLY A 283 27.87 -1.24 -5.43
CA GLY A 283 27.89 -0.20 -6.45
C GLY A 283 26.56 0.50 -6.74
N ALA A 284 25.48 0.19 -6.01
CA ALA A 284 24.16 0.73 -6.26
C ALA A 284 23.44 1.21 -4.98
N VAL A 285 22.33 1.94 -5.18
CA VAL A 285 21.31 2.18 -4.16
C VAL A 285 20.13 1.25 -4.47
N TRP A 286 19.63 0.57 -3.44
CA TRP A 286 18.53 -0.39 -3.56
C TRP A 286 17.35 0.09 -2.74
N VAL A 287 16.17 0.14 -3.33
CA VAL A 287 14.93 0.62 -2.69
C VAL A 287 13.84 -0.43 -2.82
N THR A 288 13.25 -0.86 -1.72
CA THR A 288 12.11 -1.78 -1.70
C THR A 288 10.81 -1.03 -1.97
N ASN A 289 9.98 -1.54 -2.88
CA ASN A 289 8.69 -0.96 -3.26
C ASN A 289 7.60 -1.95 -2.86
N ALA A 290 6.95 -1.66 -1.72
CA ALA A 290 6.14 -2.66 -1.00
C ALA A 290 4.91 -3.10 -1.80
N ASP A 291 4.18 -2.16 -2.42
CA ASP A 291 2.93 -2.46 -3.12
C ASP A 291 3.16 -3.04 -4.53
N ASP A 292 4.36 -2.91 -5.07
CA ASP A 292 4.72 -3.43 -6.41
C ASP A 292 5.52 -4.75 -6.34
N ASP A 293 5.71 -5.33 -5.15
CA ASP A 293 6.44 -6.58 -4.91
C ASP A 293 7.84 -6.63 -5.58
N ASN A 294 8.57 -5.50 -5.57
CA ASN A 294 9.85 -5.39 -6.25
C ASN A 294 10.90 -4.51 -5.53
N VAL A 295 12.12 -4.56 -6.04
CA VAL A 295 13.24 -3.70 -5.65
C VAL A 295 13.72 -2.87 -6.84
N SER A 296 13.87 -1.56 -6.66
CA SER A 296 14.52 -0.66 -7.60
C SER A 296 16.02 -0.60 -7.34
N ARG A 297 16.84 -0.89 -8.36
CA ARG A 297 18.30 -0.72 -8.37
C ARG A 297 18.65 0.58 -9.06
N ILE A 298 19.30 1.50 -8.34
CA ILE A 298 19.59 2.85 -8.79
C ILE A 298 21.11 3.03 -8.91
N ASP A 299 21.54 3.59 -10.03
CA ASP A 299 22.94 4.01 -10.22
C ASP A 299 23.15 5.35 -9.51
N PRO A 300 24.00 5.43 -8.46
CA PRO A 300 24.17 6.66 -7.68
C PRO A 300 24.89 7.78 -8.48
N ALA A 301 25.60 7.45 -9.56
CA ALA A 301 26.27 8.43 -10.42
C ALA A 301 25.30 9.00 -11.45
N LYS A 302 24.51 8.14 -12.12
CA LYS A 302 23.52 8.55 -13.13
C LYS A 302 22.24 9.09 -12.52
N ARG A 303 21.90 8.67 -11.30
CA ARG A 303 20.67 8.99 -10.57
C ARG A 303 19.41 8.49 -11.27
N ASP A 304 19.50 7.30 -11.86
CA ASP A 304 18.37 6.65 -12.54
C ASP A 304 18.21 5.20 -12.06
N VAL A 305 16.98 4.71 -12.12
CA VAL A 305 16.67 3.28 -11.93
C VAL A 305 17.23 2.52 -13.13
N VAL A 306 18.22 1.67 -12.87
CA VAL A 306 18.83 0.78 -13.87
C VAL A 306 17.99 -0.46 -14.08
N GLN A 307 17.38 -0.98 -13.01
CA GLN A 307 16.58 -2.21 -13.08
C GLN A 307 15.57 -2.29 -11.93
N THR A 308 14.42 -2.90 -12.22
CA THR A 308 13.43 -3.33 -11.25
C THR A 308 13.44 -4.86 -11.15
N ILE A 309 13.50 -5.40 -9.93
CA ILE A 309 13.66 -6.83 -9.66
C ILE A 309 12.48 -7.31 -8.82
N SER A 310 11.65 -8.20 -9.34
CA SER A 310 10.55 -8.82 -8.59
C SER A 310 11.08 -9.68 -7.45
N VAL A 311 10.46 -9.55 -6.28
CA VAL A 311 10.76 -10.32 -5.06
C VAL A 311 9.47 -10.92 -4.50
N GLY A 312 9.46 -11.34 -3.22
CA GLY A 312 8.23 -11.82 -2.58
C GLY A 312 7.31 -10.66 -2.17
N SER A 313 6.14 -10.99 -1.64
CA SER A 313 5.09 -10.02 -1.33
C SER A 313 5.42 -9.09 -0.15
N GLU A 314 5.12 -7.80 -0.35
CA GLU A 314 5.37 -6.68 0.57
C GLU A 314 6.84 -6.63 1.05
N PRO A 315 7.79 -6.36 0.12
CA PRO A 315 9.20 -6.17 0.48
C PRO A 315 9.37 -4.98 1.43
N SER A 316 9.99 -5.23 2.56
CA SER A 316 10.03 -4.30 3.69
C SER A 316 11.46 -3.83 3.99
N GLY A 317 12.27 -4.63 4.67
CA GLY A 317 13.68 -4.32 4.95
C GLY A 317 14.62 -4.81 3.86
N ILE A 318 15.76 -4.14 3.73
CA ILE A 318 16.80 -4.48 2.77
C ILE A 318 18.20 -4.30 3.38
N ALA A 319 19.08 -5.27 3.15
CA ALA A 319 20.47 -5.23 3.58
C ALA A 319 21.41 -5.63 2.44
N VAL A 320 22.63 -5.11 2.47
CA VAL A 320 23.68 -5.43 1.50
C VAL A 320 24.90 -5.95 2.22
N GLY A 321 25.44 -7.08 1.75
CA GLY A 321 26.63 -7.69 2.32
C GLY A 321 26.88 -9.07 1.74
N ASP A 322 28.13 -9.53 1.82
CA ASP A 322 28.57 -10.81 1.27
C ASP A 322 28.40 -10.93 -0.26
N GLY A 323 28.56 -9.81 -0.99
CA GLY A 323 28.37 -9.78 -2.44
C GLY A 323 26.92 -9.97 -2.87
N ALA A 324 25.94 -9.82 -1.97
CA ALA A 324 24.53 -10.03 -2.23
C ALA A 324 23.65 -8.93 -1.62
N VAL A 325 22.43 -8.83 -2.14
CA VAL A 325 21.36 -7.99 -1.60
C VAL A 325 20.30 -8.90 -1.00
N TRP A 326 19.88 -8.60 0.22
CA TRP A 326 18.97 -9.42 1.02
C TRP A 326 17.70 -8.62 1.33
N VAL A 327 16.54 -9.16 0.95
CA VAL A 327 15.25 -8.46 1.01
C VAL A 327 14.27 -9.26 1.84
N ALA A 328 13.69 -8.66 2.88
CA ALA A 328 12.68 -9.27 3.72
C ALA A 328 11.27 -9.11 3.10
N ASN A 329 10.61 -10.23 2.78
CA ASN A 329 9.27 -10.25 2.19
C ASN A 329 8.23 -10.52 3.28
N SER A 330 7.61 -9.45 3.78
CA SER A 330 6.92 -9.48 5.07
C SER A 330 5.64 -10.33 5.06
N LEU A 331 4.91 -10.36 3.94
CA LEU A 331 3.69 -11.16 3.81
C LEU A 331 3.94 -12.60 3.32
N ASP A 332 5.16 -12.93 2.90
CA ASP A 332 5.54 -14.27 2.45
C ASP A 332 6.32 -15.09 3.49
N GLY A 333 6.86 -14.44 4.52
CA GLY A 333 7.67 -15.14 5.54
C GLY A 333 9.06 -15.58 5.04
N THR A 334 9.58 -14.89 4.03
CA THR A 334 10.82 -15.25 3.34
C THR A 334 11.80 -14.09 3.23
N VAL A 335 13.06 -14.40 2.94
CA VAL A 335 14.09 -13.46 2.48
C VAL A 335 14.53 -13.83 1.07
N SER A 336 14.52 -12.86 0.16
CA SER A 336 15.09 -12.97 -1.18
C SER A 336 16.57 -12.62 -1.16
N ARG A 337 17.43 -13.50 -1.67
CA ARG A 337 18.84 -13.22 -1.96
C ARG A 337 18.97 -12.87 -3.44
N ILE A 338 19.40 -11.64 -3.74
CA ILE A 338 19.61 -11.12 -5.09
C ILE A 338 21.12 -11.09 -5.37
N ASP A 339 21.50 -11.60 -6.54
CA ASP A 339 22.84 -11.42 -7.09
C ASP A 339 22.90 -10.03 -7.79
N PRO A 340 23.76 -9.10 -7.34
CA PRO A 340 23.85 -7.75 -7.88
C PRO A 340 24.55 -7.68 -9.25
N GLY A 341 25.23 -8.75 -9.68
CA GLY A 341 25.86 -8.86 -10.99
C GLY A 341 24.86 -9.27 -12.08
N THR A 342 23.93 -10.17 -11.77
CA THR A 342 22.88 -10.62 -12.70
C THR A 342 21.53 -9.93 -12.49
N ASN A 343 21.33 -9.27 -11.34
CA ASN A 343 20.09 -8.65 -10.91
C ASN A 343 18.90 -9.64 -10.87
N THR A 344 19.17 -10.87 -10.40
CA THR A 344 18.16 -11.92 -10.26
C THR A 344 18.11 -12.44 -8.83
N VAL A 345 16.91 -12.84 -8.37
CA VAL A 345 16.76 -13.59 -7.12
C VAL A 345 17.34 -14.99 -7.32
N VAL A 346 18.42 -15.31 -6.60
CA VAL A 346 19.13 -16.59 -6.68
C VAL A 346 18.70 -17.58 -5.60
N GLN A 347 18.07 -17.09 -4.53
CA GLN A 347 17.58 -17.94 -3.43
C GLN A 347 16.41 -17.28 -2.71
N LEU A 348 15.41 -18.09 -2.35
CA LEU A 348 14.31 -17.71 -1.46
C LEU A 348 14.44 -18.49 -0.15
N ILE A 349 14.57 -17.80 0.97
CA ILE A 349 14.95 -18.38 2.27
C ILE A 349 13.80 -18.21 3.26
N PRO A 350 13.17 -19.29 3.75
CA PRO A 350 12.17 -19.21 4.81
C PRO A 350 12.83 -18.80 6.14
N VAL A 351 12.28 -17.77 6.81
CA VAL A 351 12.88 -17.20 8.04
C VAL A 351 11.92 -17.12 9.23
N GLY A 352 10.62 -17.25 9.00
CA GLY A 352 9.56 -17.08 10.00
C GLY A 352 8.46 -16.18 9.46
N ASN A 353 7.48 -15.87 10.30
CA ASN A 353 6.35 -15.01 9.93
C ASN A 353 6.68 -13.53 10.13
N GLY A 354 6.38 -12.73 9.11
CA GLY A 354 6.55 -11.29 9.16
C GLY A 354 7.98 -10.77 9.26
N PRO A 355 8.92 -11.20 8.40
CA PRO A 355 10.25 -10.63 8.35
C PRO A 355 10.16 -9.15 7.92
N VAL A 356 10.75 -8.25 8.72
CA VAL A 356 10.74 -6.80 8.48
C VAL A 356 12.14 -6.20 8.55
N GLY A 357 12.73 -6.09 9.75
CA GLY A 357 14.07 -5.55 9.94
C GLY A 357 15.14 -6.55 9.50
N ILE A 358 16.16 -6.10 8.79
CA ILE A 358 17.23 -6.97 8.28
C ILE A 358 18.57 -6.26 8.30
N VAL A 359 19.63 -6.95 8.73
CA VAL A 359 21.00 -6.41 8.73
C VAL A 359 22.02 -7.50 8.42
N TYR A 360 23.03 -7.14 7.62
CA TYR A 360 24.22 -7.98 7.46
C TYR A 360 25.25 -7.65 8.54
N ALA A 361 25.67 -8.66 9.30
CA ALA A 361 26.67 -8.52 10.34
C ALA A 361 27.49 -9.81 10.50
N THR A 362 28.82 -9.66 10.52
CA THR A 362 29.76 -10.73 10.87
C THR A 362 29.58 -12.03 10.05
N GLY A 363 29.46 -11.92 8.71
CA GLY A 363 29.27 -13.09 7.83
C GLY A 363 27.88 -13.72 7.92
N SER A 364 26.91 -13.05 8.53
CA SER A 364 25.55 -13.54 8.69
C SER A 364 24.55 -12.44 8.41
N VAL A 365 23.36 -12.83 7.97
CA VAL A 365 22.21 -11.95 7.82
C VAL A 365 21.27 -12.21 8.99
N TRP A 366 20.85 -11.15 9.67
CA TRP A 366 19.96 -11.21 10.81
C TRP A 366 18.63 -10.58 10.44
N VAL A 367 17.54 -11.29 10.70
CA VAL A 367 16.20 -10.92 10.25
C VAL A 367 15.24 -10.90 11.43
N ALA A 368 14.61 -9.76 11.68
CA ALA A 368 13.57 -9.60 12.68
C ALA A 368 12.22 -10.03 12.09
N ASN A 369 11.60 -11.06 12.67
CA ASN A 369 10.30 -11.59 12.29
C ASN A 369 9.25 -11.08 13.29
N THR A 370 8.59 -9.96 12.97
CA THR A 370 7.61 -9.35 13.89
C THR A 370 6.34 -10.16 14.06
N GLY A 371 5.97 -11.01 13.09
CA GLY A 371 4.83 -11.93 13.27
C GLY A 371 5.14 -13.07 14.24
N ASP A 372 6.42 -13.34 14.44
CA ASP A 372 6.95 -14.39 15.31
C ASP A 372 7.76 -13.87 16.48
N ASP A 373 7.77 -12.57 16.79
CA ASP A 373 8.61 -11.93 17.80
C ASP A 373 10.02 -12.54 17.96
N THR A 374 10.69 -12.81 16.84
CA THR A 374 12.00 -13.50 16.82
C THR A 374 13.00 -12.81 15.94
N ILE A 375 14.29 -13.11 16.14
CA ILE A 375 15.36 -12.81 15.17
C ILE A 375 15.92 -14.11 14.62
N THR A 376 15.87 -14.32 13.31
CA THR A 376 16.53 -15.43 12.62
C THR A 376 17.90 -15.02 12.08
N ARG A 377 18.93 -15.79 12.42
CA ARG A 377 20.28 -15.69 11.84
C ARG A 377 20.39 -16.63 10.65
N ILE A 378 20.83 -16.09 9.52
CA ILE A 378 21.12 -16.81 8.27
C ILE A 378 22.63 -16.76 8.03
N ASP A 379 23.21 -17.91 7.70
CA ASP A 379 24.57 -17.99 7.19
C ASP A 379 24.64 -17.38 5.77
N ALA A 380 25.46 -16.33 5.57
CA ALA A 380 25.42 -15.55 4.33
C ALA A 380 25.92 -16.35 3.10
N ASP A 381 26.90 -17.24 3.31
CA ASP A 381 27.45 -18.09 2.26
C ASP A 381 26.38 -19.06 1.72
N SER A 382 25.79 -19.87 2.62
CA SER A 382 24.87 -20.95 2.26
C SER A 382 23.39 -20.53 2.17
N GLY A 383 23.03 -19.38 2.72
CA GLY A 383 21.65 -18.92 2.83
C GLY A 383 20.78 -19.79 3.75
N LYS A 384 21.40 -20.57 4.66
CA LYS A 384 20.65 -21.44 5.60
C LYS A 384 20.39 -20.71 6.91
N PRO A 385 19.15 -20.75 7.45
CA PRO A 385 18.88 -20.36 8.83
C PRO A 385 19.70 -21.23 9.80
N THR A 386 20.41 -20.60 10.73
CA THR A 386 21.32 -21.28 11.69
C THR A 386 20.86 -21.16 13.14
N LYS A 387 20.20 -20.06 13.51
CA LYS A 387 19.73 -19.81 14.88
C LYS A 387 18.52 -18.88 14.88
N THR A 388 17.57 -19.12 15.79
CA THR A 388 16.44 -18.22 16.05
C THR A 388 16.50 -17.75 17.49
N LEU A 389 16.32 -16.44 17.70
CA LEU A 389 16.35 -15.77 19.00
C LEU A 389 14.94 -15.27 19.38
N PRO A 390 14.50 -15.47 20.63
CA PRO A 390 13.20 -15.01 21.14
C PRO A 390 13.20 -13.50 21.44
N ILE A 391 13.25 -12.65 20.42
CA ILE A 391 13.35 -11.20 20.57
C ILE A 391 12.36 -10.53 19.61
N ALA A 392 11.42 -9.77 20.17
CA ALA A 392 10.36 -9.05 19.48
C ALA A 392 10.86 -7.80 18.74
N ALA A 393 11.89 -7.97 17.92
CA ALA A 393 12.54 -6.89 17.20
C ALA A 393 11.68 -6.39 16.04
N THR A 394 11.68 -5.08 15.81
CA THR A 394 11.05 -4.43 14.65
C THR A 394 12.10 -3.99 13.63
N ASP A 395 13.26 -3.53 14.10
CA ASP A 395 14.40 -3.17 13.25
C ASP A 395 15.74 -3.61 13.89
N LEU A 396 16.79 -3.69 13.07
CA LEU A 396 18.12 -4.18 13.45
C LEU A 396 19.24 -3.28 12.93
N ALA A 397 20.21 -2.98 13.78
CA ALA A 397 21.46 -2.33 13.40
C ALA A 397 22.67 -3.05 13.95
N PHE A 398 23.81 -2.90 13.26
CA PHE A 398 25.08 -3.42 13.72
C PHE A 398 26.09 -2.30 13.97
N GLY A 399 26.77 -2.33 15.12
CA GLY A 399 27.82 -1.37 15.44
C GLY A 399 28.41 -1.56 16.83
N ALA A 400 29.65 -1.09 17.01
CA ALA A 400 30.49 -1.41 18.18
C ALA A 400 30.61 -2.93 18.46
N GLY A 401 30.62 -3.74 17.39
CA GLY A 401 30.74 -5.21 17.48
C GLY A 401 29.48 -5.92 18.00
N THR A 402 28.37 -5.21 18.21
CA THR A 402 27.12 -5.79 18.71
C THR A 402 25.95 -5.48 17.79
N LEU A 403 24.91 -6.32 17.87
CA LEU A 403 23.62 -6.05 17.27
C LEU A 403 22.77 -5.21 18.23
N TRP A 404 21.96 -4.32 17.65
CA TRP A 404 21.01 -3.46 18.32
C TRP A 404 19.64 -3.72 17.70
N ALA A 405 18.66 -4.07 18.52
CA ALA A 405 17.32 -4.43 18.07
C ALA A 405 16.27 -3.57 18.75
N SER A 406 15.43 -2.88 18.00
CA SER A 406 14.32 -2.09 18.55
C SER A 406 13.13 -2.99 18.87
N GLU A 407 12.58 -2.90 20.08
CA GLU A 407 11.41 -3.67 20.52
C GLU A 407 10.24 -2.72 20.75
N ARG A 408 9.41 -2.55 19.72
CA ARG A 408 8.37 -1.52 19.65
C ARG A 408 7.38 -1.58 20.82
N THR A 409 6.79 -2.75 21.06
CA THR A 409 5.76 -2.94 22.10
C THR A 409 6.34 -2.83 23.52
N ALA A 410 7.61 -3.20 23.68
CA ALA A 410 8.30 -3.17 24.96
C ALA A 410 9.01 -1.83 25.25
N ASN A 411 8.93 -0.86 24.33
CA ASN A 411 9.55 0.47 24.44
C ASN A 411 11.03 0.40 24.84
N ARG A 412 11.79 -0.50 24.22
CA ARG A 412 13.20 -0.76 24.56
C ARG A 412 14.05 -1.07 23.34
N VAL A 413 15.36 -1.02 23.51
CA VAL A 413 16.35 -1.52 22.54
C VAL A 413 17.15 -2.63 23.21
N ALA A 414 17.19 -3.82 22.61
CA ALA A 414 18.04 -4.93 23.03
C ALA A 414 19.42 -4.83 22.38
N ARG A 415 20.47 -5.01 23.18
CA ARG A 415 21.84 -5.19 22.71
C ARG A 415 22.18 -6.67 22.72
N ILE A 416 22.59 -7.21 21.58
CA ILE A 416 22.77 -8.65 21.36
C ILE A 416 24.22 -8.91 20.92
N ASP A 417 24.84 -9.92 21.50
CA ASP A 417 26.13 -10.42 21.04
C ASP A 417 25.92 -11.27 19.77
N PRO A 418 26.47 -10.88 18.60
CA PRO A 418 26.28 -11.62 17.35
C PRO A 418 26.97 -12.99 17.35
N ALA A 419 28.02 -13.20 18.16
CA ALA A 419 28.73 -14.47 18.20
C ALA A 419 27.89 -15.53 18.93
N THR A 420 27.39 -15.18 20.12
CA THR A 420 26.59 -16.09 20.95
C THR A 420 25.11 -16.04 20.65
N GLY A 421 24.58 -14.93 20.10
CA GLY A 421 23.15 -14.66 19.97
C GLY A 421 22.46 -14.35 21.30
N SER A 422 23.19 -14.06 22.36
CA SER A 422 22.62 -13.78 23.68
C SER A 422 22.32 -12.28 23.86
N ILE A 423 21.22 -11.98 24.54
CA ILE A 423 20.90 -10.61 24.97
C ILE A 423 21.92 -10.20 26.04
N VAL A 424 22.71 -9.17 25.73
CA VAL A 424 23.65 -8.56 26.67
C VAL A 424 22.87 -7.73 27.69
N THR A 425 21.93 -6.91 27.22
CA THR A 425 21.07 -6.06 28.04
C THR A 425 19.92 -5.50 27.23
N THR A 426 18.88 -5.02 27.92
CA THR A 426 17.74 -4.30 27.33
C THR A 426 17.66 -2.90 27.91
N ILE A 427 17.49 -1.90 27.05
CA ILE A 427 17.63 -0.49 27.40
C ILE A 427 16.29 0.20 27.12
N PRO A 428 15.56 0.69 28.16
CA PRO A 428 14.33 1.44 27.95
C PRO A 428 14.57 2.69 27.11
N VAL A 429 13.69 2.95 26.14
CA VAL A 429 13.71 4.14 25.28
C VAL A 429 12.32 4.81 25.27
N GLY A 430 12.04 5.70 24.31
CA GLY A 430 10.71 6.30 24.17
C GLY A 430 9.69 5.29 23.62
N ASN A 431 8.45 5.73 23.45
CA ASN A 431 7.36 4.87 23.03
C ASN A 431 7.43 4.53 21.53
N GLY A 432 7.21 3.25 21.24
CA GLY A 432 7.17 2.70 19.90
C GLY A 432 8.46 2.91 19.10
N PRO A 433 9.64 2.46 19.59
CA PRO A 433 10.85 2.50 18.80
C PRO A 433 10.69 1.70 17.50
N LEU A 434 10.99 2.32 16.35
CA LEU A 434 10.99 1.71 15.03
C LEU A 434 12.43 1.59 14.53
N GLY A 435 12.94 2.57 13.78
CA GLY A 435 14.28 2.54 13.22
C GLY A 435 15.39 2.62 14.28
N VAL A 436 16.44 1.84 14.09
CA VAL A 436 17.65 1.89 14.90
C VAL A 436 18.89 2.00 14.01
N ALA A 437 19.87 2.82 14.40
CA ALA A 437 21.14 2.90 13.70
C ALA A 437 22.30 3.14 14.65
N PHE A 438 23.48 2.67 14.26
CA PHE A 438 24.71 2.91 15.01
C PHE A 438 25.64 3.86 14.26
N GLY A 439 26.15 4.87 14.96
CA GLY A 439 27.15 5.77 14.41
C GLY A 439 27.44 6.94 15.33
N SER A 440 28.51 7.70 15.04
CA SER A 440 28.98 8.79 15.92
C SER A 440 29.19 8.34 17.39
N GLY A 441 29.60 7.08 17.59
CA GLY A 441 29.87 6.47 18.89
C GLY A 441 28.64 6.10 19.72
N ALA A 442 27.43 6.13 19.15
CA ALA A 442 26.19 5.80 19.86
C ALA A 442 25.23 4.98 18.99
N ALA A 443 24.32 4.25 19.63
CA ALA A 443 23.11 3.75 18.98
C ALA A 443 22.02 4.81 19.09
N TRP A 444 21.20 4.95 18.04
CA TRP A 444 20.10 5.90 17.96
C TRP A 444 18.82 5.15 17.63
N ALA A 445 17.74 5.41 18.38
CA ALA A 445 16.43 4.80 18.16
C ALA A 445 15.36 5.87 17.91
N ALA A 446 14.60 5.73 16.82
CA ALA A 446 13.47 6.58 16.48
C ALA A 446 12.20 6.11 17.20
N ASN A 447 11.67 6.92 18.12
CA ASN A 447 10.50 6.61 18.94
C ASN A 447 9.22 7.16 18.27
N SER A 448 8.60 6.35 17.43
CA SER A 448 7.59 6.81 16.46
C SER A 448 6.34 7.39 17.11
N LEU A 449 5.99 6.95 18.32
CA LEU A 449 4.77 7.36 19.02
C LEU A 449 4.98 8.60 19.89
N ASP A 450 6.23 8.97 20.18
CA ASP A 450 6.59 10.13 21.01
C ASP A 450 7.10 11.33 20.21
N GLY A 451 7.46 11.12 18.95
CA GLY A 451 8.10 12.16 18.14
C GLY A 451 9.57 12.43 18.51
N THR A 452 10.24 11.47 19.14
CA THR A 452 11.60 11.62 19.67
C THR A 452 12.60 10.64 19.07
N ALA A 453 13.89 10.92 19.24
CA ALA A 453 14.98 9.96 19.05
C ALA A 453 15.80 9.80 20.33
N SER A 454 16.05 8.56 20.75
CA SER A 454 16.88 8.24 21.92
C SER A 454 18.32 7.95 21.49
N ARG A 455 19.29 8.61 22.14
CA ARG A 455 20.73 8.34 21.98
C ARG A 455 21.21 7.42 23.10
N ILE A 456 21.70 6.24 22.74
CA ILE A 456 22.16 5.21 23.67
C ILE A 456 23.68 5.15 23.67
N ASP A 457 24.28 5.24 24.85
CA ASP A 457 25.72 5.09 25.03
C ASP A 457 26.09 3.59 25.14
N PRO A 458 26.93 3.05 24.23
CA PRO A 458 27.30 1.64 24.23
C PRO A 458 28.26 1.24 25.36
N ALA A 459 28.89 2.19 26.05
CA ALA A 459 29.74 1.89 27.20
C ALA A 459 28.92 1.71 28.49
N THR A 460 27.88 2.53 28.68
CA THR A 460 27.02 2.49 29.89
C THR A 460 25.74 1.69 29.70
N ASN A 461 25.33 1.41 28.46
CA ASN A 461 24.04 0.81 28.11
C ASN A 461 22.85 1.61 28.65
N SER A 462 22.91 2.93 28.55
CA SER A 462 21.84 3.82 29.00
C SER A 462 21.54 4.92 27.99
N VAL A 463 20.31 5.44 28.02
CA VAL A 463 19.92 6.60 27.23
C VAL A 463 20.65 7.84 27.75
N SER A 464 21.55 8.37 26.93
CA SER A 464 22.35 9.56 27.20
C SER A 464 21.65 10.87 26.82
N ALA A 465 20.69 10.81 25.89
CA ALA A 465 19.86 11.95 25.50
C ALA A 465 18.56 11.50 24.81
N VAL A 466 17.51 12.31 24.92
CA VAL A 466 16.26 12.18 24.15
C VAL A 466 16.04 13.47 23.38
N VAL A 467 15.94 13.38 22.06
CA VAL A 467 15.90 14.54 21.15
C VAL A 467 14.54 14.63 20.48
N GLN A 468 13.90 15.80 20.50
CA GLN A 468 12.61 16.04 19.84
C GLN A 468 12.80 16.22 18.33
N THR A 469 12.28 15.27 17.54
CA THR A 469 12.56 15.17 16.10
C THR A 469 11.44 15.74 15.23
N GLY A 470 10.22 15.23 15.40
CA GLY A 470 9.03 15.56 14.62
C GLY A 470 7.98 14.46 14.73
N ASP A 471 6.87 14.57 14.01
CA ASP A 471 5.79 13.58 14.08
C ASP A 471 6.15 12.29 13.34
N GLY A 472 6.02 11.15 14.04
CA GLY A 472 6.23 9.82 13.47
C GLY A 472 7.66 9.58 13.00
N PRO A 473 8.69 9.67 13.87
CA PRO A 473 10.03 9.28 13.48
C PRO A 473 10.05 7.78 13.15
N THR A 474 10.49 7.44 11.93
CA THR A 474 10.38 6.08 11.38
C THR A 474 11.74 5.43 11.23
N ASP A 475 12.70 6.10 10.59
CA ASP A 475 14.04 5.57 10.33
C ASP A 475 15.15 6.55 10.76
N VAL A 476 16.36 6.03 10.98
CA VAL A 476 17.54 6.78 11.41
C VAL A 476 18.76 6.39 10.58
N ALA A 477 19.48 7.38 10.05
CA ALA A 477 20.80 7.17 9.44
C ALA A 477 21.86 8.05 10.09
N VAL A 478 23.07 7.52 10.28
CA VAL A 478 24.19 8.27 10.85
C VAL A 478 25.30 8.43 9.82
N GLY A 479 25.67 9.67 9.53
CA GLY A 479 26.68 9.99 8.53
C GLY A 479 26.53 11.42 8.01
N ALA A 480 27.34 11.81 7.03
CA ALA A 480 27.30 13.17 6.47
C ALA A 480 27.38 14.30 7.54
N ARG A 481 28.12 14.07 8.63
CA ARG A 481 28.27 14.96 9.79
C ARG A 481 26.94 15.23 10.53
N GLY A 482 26.06 14.24 10.65
CA GLY A 482 24.82 14.34 11.41
C GLY A 482 24.18 12.98 11.67
N VAL A 483 23.10 13.03 12.44
CA VAL A 483 22.13 11.93 12.57
C VAL A 483 20.84 12.41 11.91
N TRP A 484 20.30 11.62 11.00
CA TRP A 484 19.17 11.99 10.15
C TRP A 484 17.99 11.11 10.48
N VAL A 485 16.86 11.71 10.83
CA VAL A 485 15.65 11.01 11.27
C VAL A 485 14.49 11.39 10.34
N SER A 486 13.89 10.41 9.67
CA SER A 486 12.69 10.62 8.86
C SER A 486 11.47 10.71 9.77
N ASN A 487 10.66 11.75 9.59
CA ASN A 487 9.41 11.96 10.33
C ASN A 487 8.25 11.82 9.34
N GLN A 488 7.70 10.60 9.24
CA GLN A 488 6.76 10.25 8.17
C GLN A 488 5.50 11.12 8.19
N PHE A 489 4.98 11.40 9.39
CA PHE A 489 3.71 12.09 9.60
C PHE A 489 3.87 13.60 9.55
N GLY A 490 5.09 14.10 9.77
CA GLY A 490 5.42 15.51 9.60
C GLY A 490 5.87 15.86 8.18
N GLY A 491 6.15 14.87 7.33
CA GLY A 491 6.71 15.10 5.99
C GLY A 491 8.09 15.77 6.04
N THR A 492 8.91 15.45 7.05
CA THR A 492 10.20 16.13 7.27
C THR A 492 11.34 15.18 7.59
N LEU A 493 12.56 15.59 7.25
CA LEU A 493 13.80 14.98 7.70
C LEU A 493 14.45 15.87 8.78
N ALA A 494 14.65 15.33 9.98
CA ALA A 494 15.32 16.03 11.07
C ALA A 494 16.83 15.70 11.06
N ARG A 495 17.67 16.74 11.13
CA ARG A 495 19.12 16.61 11.27
C ARG A 495 19.54 16.95 12.70
N ILE A 496 20.09 15.98 13.40
CA ILE A 496 20.60 16.11 14.77
C ILE A 496 22.13 16.26 14.71
N ASP A 497 22.68 17.18 15.49
CA ASP A 497 24.10 17.21 15.81
C ASP A 497 24.38 16.18 16.92
N PRO A 498 25.15 15.11 16.65
CA PRO A 498 25.39 14.03 17.60
C PRO A 498 26.28 14.41 18.79
N ARG A 499 26.93 15.59 18.76
CA ARG A 499 27.71 16.12 19.89
C ARG A 499 26.85 16.97 20.80
N ALA A 500 26.00 17.81 20.22
CA ALA A 500 25.12 18.71 20.97
C ALA A 500 23.79 18.07 21.39
N ASN A 501 23.38 16.96 20.76
CA ASN A 501 22.08 16.31 20.94
C ASN A 501 20.90 17.24 20.66
N GLN A 502 21.02 18.07 19.61
CA GLN A 502 20.00 19.03 19.21
C GLN A 502 19.70 18.91 17.72
N VAL A 503 18.43 19.10 17.37
CA VAL A 503 18.03 19.25 15.96
C VAL A 503 18.56 20.57 15.43
N THR A 504 19.51 20.49 14.50
CA THR A 504 20.09 21.65 13.82
C THR A 504 19.25 22.13 12.65
N ARG A 505 18.49 21.22 12.02
CA ARG A 505 17.62 21.54 10.89
C ARG A 505 16.46 20.55 10.78
N ARG A 506 15.29 21.06 10.38
CA ARG A 506 14.21 20.24 9.81
C ARG A 506 14.07 20.61 8.35
N ILE A 507 14.08 19.61 7.49
CA ILE A 507 13.97 19.75 6.03
C ILE A 507 12.59 19.25 5.66
N SER A 508 11.77 20.10 5.03
CA SER A 508 10.49 19.65 4.49
C SER A 508 10.74 18.85 3.22
N VAL A 509 10.18 17.65 3.18
CA VAL A 509 10.25 16.72 2.05
C VAL A 509 8.94 16.75 1.24
N GLY A 510 7.87 17.34 1.80
CA GLY A 510 6.56 17.51 1.16
C GLY A 510 5.68 16.27 1.27
N ASN A 511 6.23 15.09 1.00
CA ASN A 511 5.55 13.79 1.14
C ASN A 511 6.07 13.01 2.37
N ARG A 512 5.64 11.75 2.58
CA ARG A 512 5.97 10.96 3.78
C ARG A 512 7.36 10.31 3.62
N PRO A 513 8.43 10.81 4.28
CA PRO A 513 9.72 10.12 4.24
C PRO A 513 9.65 8.79 5.02
N GLN A 514 10.32 7.76 4.52
CA GLN A 514 10.38 6.42 5.13
C GLN A 514 11.82 6.08 5.51
N GLY A 515 12.53 5.28 4.72
CA GLY A 515 13.91 4.93 4.93
C GLY A 515 14.88 6.09 4.67
N VAL A 516 16.03 6.07 5.34
CA VAL A 516 17.11 7.03 5.18
C VAL A 516 18.44 6.27 5.08
N ALA A 517 19.29 6.63 4.11
CA ALA A 517 20.65 6.10 4.03
C ALA A 517 21.65 7.17 3.63
N ILE A 518 22.94 6.83 3.72
CA ILE A 518 24.04 7.74 3.38
C ILE A 518 24.81 7.14 2.20
N SER A 519 24.98 7.90 1.11
CA SER A 519 25.77 7.49 -0.06
C SER A 519 26.61 8.65 -0.57
N GLY A 520 27.91 8.43 -0.80
CA GLY A 520 28.80 9.45 -1.36
C GLY A 520 28.86 10.75 -0.56
N GLY A 521 28.56 10.71 0.75
CA GLY A 521 28.46 11.89 1.60
C GLY A 521 27.18 12.71 1.43
N ASN A 522 26.19 12.24 0.67
CA ASN A 522 24.83 12.76 0.61
C ASN A 522 23.87 11.93 1.46
N VAL A 523 22.70 12.48 1.76
CA VAL A 523 21.62 11.77 2.46
C VAL A 523 20.55 11.39 1.46
N LEU A 524 20.19 10.12 1.44
CA LEU A 524 19.15 9.55 0.60
C LEU A 524 17.92 9.29 1.47
N VAL A 525 16.73 9.59 0.96
CA VAL A 525 15.47 9.35 1.67
C VAL A 525 14.44 8.75 0.71
N SER A 526 13.89 7.59 1.02
CA SER A 526 12.73 7.07 0.29
C SER A 526 11.49 7.84 0.72
N VAL A 527 10.67 8.24 -0.25
CA VAL A 527 9.52 9.11 -0.04
C VAL A 527 8.31 8.47 -0.68
N ARG A 528 7.39 8.01 0.18
CA ARG A 528 6.10 7.48 -0.26
C ARG A 528 5.08 8.59 -0.39
N GLN A 529 4.02 8.32 -1.14
CA GLN A 529 2.93 9.27 -1.31
C GLN A 529 2.33 9.71 0.03
N SER A 530 2.01 11.01 0.12
CA SER A 530 1.06 11.53 1.10
C SER A 530 -0.26 11.82 0.41
N GLY A 531 -1.39 11.39 1.01
CA GLY A 531 -2.70 11.78 0.48
C GLY A 531 -3.18 13.16 0.95
N ALA A 532 -2.48 13.78 1.91
CA ALA A 532 -2.83 15.09 2.46
C ALA A 532 -2.81 16.23 1.42
N GLY A 533 -1.95 16.13 0.40
CA GLY A 533 -1.89 17.10 -0.71
C GLY A 533 -3.07 17.03 -1.69
N HIS A 534 -3.91 15.99 -1.58
CA HIS A 534 -4.99 15.68 -2.52
C HIS A 534 -6.36 15.54 -1.82
N ARG A 535 -6.60 16.36 -0.80
CA ARG A 535 -7.87 16.35 -0.07
C ARG A 535 -9.02 16.90 -0.94
N GLY A 536 -10.14 16.20 -0.96
CA GLY A 536 -11.38 16.64 -1.60
C GLY A 536 -11.98 15.60 -2.54
N GLY A 537 -13.09 15.96 -3.18
CA GLY A 537 -13.73 15.15 -4.21
C GLY A 537 -14.59 14.01 -3.68
N THR A 538 -15.17 13.25 -4.61
CA THR A 538 -16.03 12.09 -4.33
C THR A 538 -15.34 10.82 -4.81
N LEU A 539 -15.06 9.91 -3.88
CA LEU A 539 -14.54 8.58 -4.19
C LEU A 539 -15.72 7.62 -4.41
N THR A 540 -15.88 7.10 -5.63
CA THR A 540 -16.96 6.18 -5.97
C THR A 540 -16.46 4.73 -6.04
N MET A 541 -16.92 3.90 -5.11
CA MET A 541 -16.65 2.48 -5.05
C MET A 541 -17.81 1.66 -5.63
N ARG A 542 -17.51 0.71 -6.51
CA ARG A 542 -18.47 -0.27 -7.01
C ARG A 542 -18.39 -1.54 -6.19
N THR A 543 -19.52 -1.96 -5.64
CA THR A 543 -19.64 -3.21 -4.87
C THR A 543 -20.93 -3.93 -5.26
N ASN A 544 -20.94 -5.26 -5.19
CA ASN A 544 -22.17 -6.06 -5.28
C ASN A 544 -22.56 -6.66 -3.92
N ARG A 545 -21.86 -6.28 -2.84
CA ARG A 545 -22.09 -6.73 -1.47
C ARG A 545 -22.64 -5.57 -0.65
N ARG A 546 -23.72 -5.83 0.08
CA ARG A 546 -24.23 -4.88 1.09
C ARG A 546 -23.64 -5.23 2.46
N THR A 547 -23.63 -4.26 3.38
CA THR A 547 -23.35 -4.52 4.79
C THR A 547 -24.44 -5.39 5.42
N ASP A 548 -24.06 -6.26 6.34
CA ASP A 548 -24.97 -6.95 7.24
C ASP A 548 -25.68 -5.95 8.17
N PHE A 549 -24.93 -5.12 8.89
CA PHE A 549 -25.41 -4.06 9.78
C PHE A 549 -24.47 -2.87 9.77
N ILE A 550 -24.97 -1.71 10.21
CA ILE A 550 -24.17 -0.50 10.45
C ILE A 550 -24.14 -0.11 11.94
N ASP A 551 -24.56 -1.04 12.80
CA ASP A 551 -24.62 -0.89 14.25
C ASP A 551 -23.44 -1.65 14.86
N THR A 552 -22.62 -0.95 15.63
CA THR A 552 -21.36 -1.47 16.19
C THR A 552 -21.57 -2.70 17.07
N ALA A 553 -22.75 -2.86 17.68
CA ALA A 553 -23.05 -4.01 18.54
C ALA A 553 -23.27 -5.33 17.79
N VAL A 554 -23.55 -5.30 16.49
CA VAL A 554 -24.01 -6.50 15.75
C VAL A 554 -23.38 -6.67 14.36
N ALA A 555 -22.73 -5.63 13.83
CA ALA A 555 -22.03 -5.70 12.55
C ALA A 555 -20.83 -6.64 12.65
N TYR A 556 -20.78 -7.68 11.82
CA TYR A 556 -19.73 -8.68 11.85
C TYR A 556 -19.00 -8.84 10.51
N ASP A 557 -19.66 -8.54 9.38
CA ASP A 557 -19.02 -8.73 8.09
C ASP A 557 -17.87 -7.73 7.80
N SER A 558 -16.95 -8.13 6.92
CA SER A 558 -15.77 -7.34 6.55
C SER A 558 -16.11 -5.97 5.94
N THR A 559 -17.22 -5.87 5.19
CA THR A 559 -17.66 -4.62 4.56
C THR A 559 -18.14 -3.65 5.62
N SER A 560 -18.89 -4.13 6.61
CA SER A 560 -19.38 -3.36 7.73
C SER A 560 -18.24 -2.88 8.63
N TRP A 561 -17.27 -3.73 8.95
CA TRP A 561 -16.10 -3.32 9.74
C TRP A 561 -15.26 -2.26 9.03
N THR A 562 -15.08 -2.40 7.71
CA THR A 562 -14.41 -1.39 6.88
C THR A 562 -15.11 -0.02 7.00
N ILE A 563 -16.45 0.00 6.94
CA ILE A 563 -17.23 1.23 7.09
C ILE A 563 -17.17 1.77 8.52
N LEU A 564 -17.32 0.89 9.53
CA LEU A 564 -17.35 1.31 10.93
C LEU A 564 -16.05 1.95 11.38
N ARG A 565 -14.89 1.45 10.90
CA ARG A 565 -13.56 2.04 11.12
C ARG A 565 -13.40 3.46 10.61
N MET A 566 -14.15 3.85 9.59
CA MET A 566 -14.14 5.23 9.09
C MET A 566 -15.09 6.15 9.88
N THR A 567 -15.98 5.58 10.69
CA THR A 567 -17.09 6.31 11.33
C THR A 567 -17.04 6.34 12.85
N GLY A 568 -16.29 5.46 13.50
CA GLY A 568 -16.18 5.36 14.95
C GLY A 568 -14.83 4.83 15.39
N ASP A 569 -14.52 5.06 16.66
CA ASP A 569 -13.20 4.85 17.24
C ASP A 569 -13.29 4.14 18.60
N GLY A 570 -12.23 3.43 18.97
CA GLY A 570 -12.07 2.73 20.23
C GLY A 570 -11.02 3.38 21.13
N LEU A 571 -10.70 2.77 22.27
CA LEU A 571 -9.57 3.23 23.10
C LEU A 571 -8.24 3.04 22.37
N VAL A 572 -8.14 1.94 21.63
CA VAL A 572 -6.99 1.51 20.84
C VAL A 572 -7.50 1.10 19.46
N ALA A 573 -6.60 1.10 18.49
CA ALA A 573 -6.92 0.66 17.13
C ALA A 573 -5.75 -0.13 16.55
N PHE A 574 -6.01 -0.83 15.46
CA PHE A 574 -4.95 -1.27 14.54
C PHE A 574 -4.37 -0.06 13.83
N ASN A 575 -3.06 -0.09 13.57
CA ASN A 575 -2.36 0.97 12.86
C ASN A 575 -2.87 1.08 11.41
N GLN A 576 -3.23 2.27 10.97
CA GLN A 576 -3.71 2.57 9.62
C GLN A 576 -2.53 2.74 8.67
N ALA A 577 -1.76 1.65 8.49
CA ALA A 577 -0.57 1.56 7.67
C ALA A 577 -0.61 0.30 6.79
N SER A 578 0.17 0.30 5.70
CA SER A 578 0.30 -0.83 4.79
C SER A 578 1.04 -2.03 5.43
N GLY A 579 0.81 -3.21 4.86
CA GLY A 579 1.52 -4.44 5.21
C GLY A 579 1.32 -4.87 6.66
N LEU A 580 2.28 -5.62 7.20
CA LEU A 580 2.21 -6.09 8.59
C LEU A 580 2.29 -4.98 9.64
N GLN A 581 2.72 -3.77 9.29
CA GLN A 581 2.61 -2.65 10.23
C GLN A 581 1.16 -2.38 10.62
N GLY A 582 0.22 -2.70 9.72
CA GLY A 582 -1.22 -2.58 9.94
C GLY A 582 -1.76 -3.51 11.03
N THR A 583 -1.07 -4.60 11.37
CA THR A 583 -1.50 -5.55 12.42
C THR A 583 -1.15 -5.09 13.84
N GLN A 584 -0.35 -4.03 13.96
CA GLN A 584 0.12 -3.51 15.24
C GLN A 584 -0.93 -2.65 15.92
N LEU A 585 -1.03 -2.76 17.24
CA LEU A 585 -1.89 -1.91 18.05
C LEU A 585 -1.25 -0.54 18.28
N VAL A 586 -2.08 0.51 18.24
CA VAL A 586 -1.71 1.90 18.51
C VAL A 586 -2.77 2.57 19.38
N PRO A 587 -2.40 3.60 20.17
CA PRO A 587 -3.38 4.37 20.93
C PRO A 587 -4.27 5.20 20.00
N ASP A 588 -5.57 5.14 20.25
CA ASP A 588 -6.59 5.87 19.50
C ASP A 588 -7.21 6.97 20.37
N LEU A 589 -8.43 6.77 20.90
CA LEU A 589 -9.03 7.72 21.86
C LEU A 589 -8.25 7.77 23.18
N ALA A 590 -7.46 6.74 23.50
CA ALA A 590 -6.50 6.76 24.59
C ALA A 590 -5.23 7.54 24.26
N VAL A 591 -4.57 8.11 25.27
CA VAL A 591 -3.29 8.82 25.10
C VAL A 591 -2.12 7.88 24.79
N SER A 592 -2.15 6.65 25.29
CA SER A 592 -1.10 5.63 25.15
C SER A 592 -1.72 4.23 25.30
N LEU A 593 -1.01 3.21 24.82
CA LEU A 593 -1.33 1.83 25.18
C LEU A 593 -1.05 1.61 26.68
N PRO A 594 -1.88 0.85 27.41
CA PRO A 594 -1.66 0.58 28.81
C PRO A 594 -0.61 -0.51 28.98
N THR A 595 0.18 -0.42 30.06
CA THR A 595 0.89 -1.59 30.59
C THR A 595 -0.09 -2.35 31.49
N PRO A 596 -0.37 -3.64 31.23
CA PRO A 596 -1.24 -4.43 32.08
C PRO A 596 -0.67 -4.51 33.51
N THR A 597 -1.54 -4.39 34.51
CA THR A 597 -1.19 -4.54 35.93
C THR A 597 -1.97 -5.71 36.55
N ASP A 598 -1.72 -6.01 37.83
CA ASP A 598 -2.37 -7.11 38.55
C ASP A 598 -2.21 -8.46 37.82
N GLY A 599 -0.98 -8.75 37.37
CA GLY A 599 -0.66 -9.96 36.63
C GLY A 599 -1.36 -10.07 35.28
N GLY A 600 -1.73 -8.94 34.64
CA GLY A 600 -2.41 -8.92 33.34
C GLY A 600 -3.93 -8.85 33.43
N LYS A 601 -4.50 -8.59 34.62
CA LYS A 601 -5.95 -8.52 34.84
C LYS A 601 -6.52 -7.10 34.85
N THR A 602 -5.67 -6.08 34.96
CA THR A 602 -6.13 -4.68 35.06
C THR A 602 -5.51 -3.81 33.97
N TYR A 603 -6.36 -3.15 33.19
CA TYR A 603 -6.00 -2.28 32.08
C TYR A 603 -6.59 -0.88 32.29
N SER A 604 -5.74 0.12 32.52
CA SER A 604 -6.17 1.51 32.75
C SER A 604 -5.76 2.42 31.61
N PHE A 605 -6.73 3.15 31.07
CA PHE A 605 -6.54 4.09 29.98
C PHE A 605 -6.88 5.50 30.43
N ARG A 606 -6.20 6.50 29.84
CA ARG A 606 -6.58 7.90 29.94
C ARG A 606 -6.99 8.41 28.57
N LEU A 607 -8.17 9.01 28.46
CA LEU A 607 -8.67 9.56 27.21
C LEU A 607 -7.97 10.87 26.82
N ARG A 608 -7.85 11.09 25.51
CA ARG A 608 -7.48 12.39 24.94
C ARG A 608 -8.53 13.44 25.29
N ALA A 609 -8.16 14.71 25.16
CA ALA A 609 -9.06 15.82 25.45
C ALA A 609 -9.92 16.15 24.22
N LYS A 610 -11.08 16.77 24.45
CA LYS A 610 -11.89 17.45 23.42
C LYS A 610 -12.41 16.53 22.30
N ILE A 611 -12.51 15.22 22.54
CA ILE A 611 -13.14 14.28 21.60
C ILE A 611 -14.66 14.56 21.58
N ARG A 612 -15.25 14.56 20.38
CA ARG A 612 -16.69 14.74 20.17
C ARG A 612 -17.24 13.69 19.21
N TYR A 613 -18.45 13.23 19.47
CA TYR A 613 -19.23 12.50 18.50
C TYR A 613 -19.63 13.40 17.33
N SER A 614 -20.08 12.80 16.24
CA SER A 614 -20.64 13.50 15.09
C SER A 614 -21.93 14.28 15.38
N SER A 615 -22.61 13.99 16.50
CA SER A 615 -23.69 14.81 17.04
C SER A 615 -23.20 16.16 17.58
N GLY A 616 -21.91 16.24 17.94
CA GLY A 616 -21.27 17.36 18.63
C GLY A 616 -21.19 17.18 20.15
N GLU A 617 -21.80 16.14 20.70
CA GLU A 617 -21.71 15.78 22.13
C GLU A 617 -20.27 15.35 22.48
N PRO A 618 -19.75 15.72 23.67
CA PRO A 618 -18.43 15.29 24.11
C PRO A 618 -18.43 13.81 24.48
N VAL A 619 -17.35 13.10 24.13
CA VAL A 619 -17.11 11.72 24.58
C VAL A 619 -16.65 11.73 26.04
N ARG A 620 -17.21 10.83 26.85
CA ARG A 620 -16.91 10.66 28.27
C ARG A 620 -16.29 9.30 28.55
N ALA A 621 -15.56 9.19 29.66
CA ALA A 621 -15.01 7.89 30.09
C ALA A 621 -16.13 6.90 30.43
N SER A 622 -17.22 7.38 31.02
CA SER A 622 -18.39 6.57 31.34
C SER A 622 -19.12 6.00 30.11
N ASP A 623 -18.96 6.59 28.93
CA ASP A 623 -19.60 6.12 27.69
C ASP A 623 -19.11 4.72 27.29
N PHE A 624 -17.85 4.38 27.57
CA PHE A 624 -17.29 3.05 27.27
C PHE A 624 -17.95 1.94 28.08
N ARG A 625 -18.25 2.19 29.36
CA ARG A 625 -19.02 1.23 30.18
C ARG A 625 -20.42 1.06 29.61
N THR A 626 -21.11 2.17 29.34
CA THR A 626 -22.49 2.11 28.84
C THR A 626 -22.59 1.50 27.44
N THR A 627 -21.56 1.65 26.61
CA THR A 627 -21.45 1.01 25.30
C THR A 627 -21.42 -0.52 25.46
N LEU A 628 -20.51 -1.05 26.27
CA LEU A 628 -20.42 -2.50 26.46
C LEU A 628 -21.65 -3.06 27.19
N GLU A 629 -22.21 -2.36 28.19
CA GLU A 629 -23.50 -2.75 28.80
C GLU A 629 -24.63 -2.83 27.77
N ARG A 630 -24.69 -1.87 26.84
CA ARG A 630 -25.66 -1.85 25.74
C ARG A 630 -25.48 -3.07 24.84
N ASP A 631 -24.25 -3.43 24.50
CA ASP A 631 -24.00 -4.54 23.58
C ASP A 631 -24.48 -5.88 24.15
N PHE A 632 -24.30 -6.10 25.45
CA PHE A 632 -24.90 -7.23 26.17
C PHE A 632 -26.44 -7.18 26.15
N ASP A 633 -27.04 -6.00 26.32
CA ASP A 633 -28.51 -5.85 26.30
C ASP A 633 -29.12 -6.05 24.89
N VAL A 634 -28.38 -5.77 23.81
CA VAL A 634 -28.82 -5.98 22.41
C VAL A 634 -28.96 -7.46 22.07
N ASN A 635 -28.28 -8.35 22.81
CA ASN A 635 -28.43 -9.81 22.72
C ASN A 635 -28.11 -10.38 21.32
N PHE A 636 -26.99 -9.92 20.74
CA PHE A 636 -26.32 -10.54 19.59
C PHE A 636 -25.05 -11.24 20.09
N PRO A 637 -24.60 -12.37 19.50
CA PRO A 637 -23.48 -13.16 20.02
C PRO A 637 -22.10 -12.50 19.78
N VAL A 638 -21.88 -11.33 20.37
CA VAL A 638 -20.58 -10.69 20.66
C VAL A 638 -19.96 -11.08 22.05
N PRO A 639 -20.65 -11.72 23.03
CA PRO A 639 -20.16 -11.84 24.41
C PRO A 639 -18.74 -12.38 24.57
N TYR A 640 -18.35 -13.39 23.77
CA TYR A 640 -17.09 -14.11 24.01
C TYR A 640 -15.81 -13.27 23.94
N TYR A 641 -15.83 -12.13 23.24
CA TYR A 641 -14.68 -11.22 23.24
C TYR A 641 -14.49 -10.54 24.60
N TYR A 642 -15.56 -10.30 25.34
CA TYR A 642 -15.55 -9.51 26.56
C TYR A 642 -15.94 -10.29 27.81
N ASP A 643 -16.26 -11.58 27.70
CA ASP A 643 -16.62 -12.46 28.83
C ASP A 643 -15.60 -12.47 29.97
N GLY A 644 -14.33 -12.16 29.68
CA GLY A 644 -13.29 -12.01 30.69
C GLY A 644 -13.53 -10.85 31.66
N ILE A 645 -14.33 -9.83 31.32
CA ILE A 645 -14.58 -8.65 32.15
C ILE A 645 -15.41 -9.05 33.40
N VAL A 646 -15.02 -8.56 34.58
CA VAL A 646 -15.75 -8.83 35.81
C VAL A 646 -17.20 -8.33 35.71
N GLY A 647 -18.16 -9.25 35.80
CA GLY A 647 -19.61 -8.96 35.81
C GLY A 647 -20.39 -9.47 34.59
N THR A 648 -19.72 -9.77 33.48
CA THR A 648 -20.33 -10.23 32.22
C THR A 648 -21.16 -11.51 32.38
N ALA A 649 -20.65 -12.51 33.10
CA ALA A 649 -21.36 -13.76 33.38
C ALA A 649 -22.72 -13.55 34.07
N ARG A 650 -22.93 -12.41 34.74
CA ARG A 650 -24.24 -12.01 35.27
C ARG A 650 -25.12 -11.42 34.17
N CYS A 651 -24.58 -10.51 33.35
CA CYS A 651 -25.29 -9.91 32.22
C CYS A 651 -25.83 -10.97 31.25
N GLU A 652 -25.07 -12.02 30.96
CA GLU A 652 -25.53 -13.13 30.11
C GLU A 652 -26.68 -13.93 30.73
N LYS A 653 -26.64 -14.15 32.05
CA LYS A 653 -27.62 -14.98 32.78
C LYS A 653 -28.91 -14.23 33.08
N THR A 654 -28.83 -12.95 33.41
CA THR A 654 -29.99 -12.15 33.80
C THR A 654 -30.45 -11.31 32.62
N ARG A 655 -31.66 -11.57 32.09
CA ARG A 655 -32.33 -10.70 31.09
C ARG A 655 -32.76 -9.32 31.62
N LYS A 656 -32.06 -8.81 32.64
CA LYS A 656 -32.19 -7.45 33.16
C LYS A 656 -31.08 -6.62 32.51
N ARG A 657 -31.21 -5.28 32.60
CA ARG A 657 -30.16 -4.34 32.19
C ARG A 657 -28.80 -4.76 32.75
N CYS A 658 -27.83 -4.95 31.86
CA CYS A 658 -26.46 -5.29 32.22
C CYS A 658 -25.82 -4.23 33.13
N ASP A 659 -25.02 -4.67 34.10
CA ASP A 659 -24.26 -3.81 35.02
C ASP A 659 -22.80 -4.30 35.04
N LEU A 660 -21.92 -3.50 34.45
CA LEU A 660 -20.47 -3.74 34.40
C LEU A 660 -19.70 -2.76 35.30
N SER A 661 -20.36 -2.11 36.27
CA SER A 661 -19.71 -1.11 37.14
C SER A 661 -18.53 -1.64 37.96
N GLN A 662 -18.45 -2.95 38.21
CA GLN A 662 -17.32 -3.59 38.87
C GLN A 662 -16.18 -3.95 37.91
N GLY A 663 -16.51 -4.29 36.66
CA GLY A 663 -15.54 -4.66 35.63
C GLY A 663 -14.99 -3.46 34.84
N ILE A 664 -15.74 -2.37 34.79
CA ILE A 664 -15.39 -1.15 34.04
C ILE A 664 -15.60 0.06 34.95
N VAL A 665 -14.52 0.52 35.56
CA VAL A 665 -14.51 1.71 36.43
C VAL A 665 -14.14 2.92 35.58
N ALA A 666 -15.06 3.88 35.48
CA ALA A 666 -14.87 5.10 34.69
C ALA A 666 -14.95 6.35 35.56
N ASP A 667 -14.05 7.30 35.33
CA ASP A 667 -14.05 8.63 35.94
C ASP A 667 -13.95 9.71 34.85
N ASP A 668 -15.07 10.41 34.63
CA ASP A 668 -15.17 11.49 33.65
C ASP A 668 -14.28 12.69 33.98
N ALA A 669 -13.99 12.96 35.26
CA ALA A 669 -13.21 14.12 35.67
C ALA A 669 -11.72 13.92 35.36
N SER A 670 -11.18 12.74 35.69
CA SER A 670 -9.81 12.36 35.32
C SER A 670 -9.67 11.85 33.89
N ARG A 671 -10.81 11.58 33.21
CA ARG A 671 -10.90 10.96 31.88
C ARG A 671 -10.25 9.59 31.84
N THR A 672 -10.48 8.79 32.87
CA THR A 672 -9.90 7.46 32.99
C THR A 672 -10.96 6.38 32.88
N VAL A 673 -10.63 5.29 32.21
CA VAL A 673 -11.42 4.07 32.19
C VAL A 673 -10.51 2.91 32.53
N THR A 674 -10.93 2.06 33.45
CA THR A 674 -10.17 0.90 33.93
C THR A 674 -11.01 -0.36 33.79
N PHE A 675 -10.44 -1.35 33.10
CA PHE A 675 -11.02 -2.68 32.95
C PHE A 675 -10.40 -3.63 33.96
N HIS A 676 -11.25 -4.41 34.62
CA HIS A 676 -10.87 -5.50 35.50
C HIS A 676 -11.36 -6.82 34.91
N LEU A 677 -10.42 -7.74 34.70
CA LEU A 677 -10.65 -9.05 34.14
C LEU A 677 -10.65 -10.12 35.23
N THR A 678 -11.37 -11.21 34.98
CA THR A 678 -11.45 -12.39 35.83
C THR A 678 -10.18 -13.25 35.75
N ALA A 679 -9.48 -13.20 34.62
CA ALA A 679 -8.21 -13.86 34.37
C ALA A 679 -7.31 -12.98 33.45
N PRO A 680 -5.99 -13.20 33.43
CA PRO A 680 -5.12 -12.52 32.48
C PRO A 680 -5.52 -12.86 31.04
N ASP A 681 -5.55 -11.85 30.17
CA ASP A 681 -5.88 -12.01 28.76
C ASP A 681 -4.88 -11.19 27.93
N ALA A 682 -3.92 -11.87 27.31
CA ALA A 682 -2.87 -11.24 26.49
C ALA A 682 -3.41 -10.60 25.21
N GLU A 683 -4.63 -10.96 24.80
CA GLU A 683 -5.24 -10.53 23.54
C GLU A 683 -6.35 -9.48 23.76
N PHE A 684 -6.56 -9.05 25.01
CA PHE A 684 -7.63 -8.12 25.37
C PHE A 684 -7.59 -6.81 24.57
N LEU A 685 -6.39 -6.29 24.30
CA LEU A 685 -6.24 -5.06 23.50
C LEU A 685 -6.62 -5.25 22.03
N TYR A 686 -6.45 -6.44 21.45
CA TYR A 686 -6.95 -6.73 20.10
C TYR A 686 -8.47 -6.68 20.06
N LYS A 687 -9.12 -7.23 21.09
CA LYS A 687 -10.59 -7.24 21.20
C LYS A 687 -11.12 -5.81 21.34
N LEU A 688 -10.46 -4.96 22.13
CA LEU A 688 -10.78 -3.53 22.25
C LEU A 688 -10.53 -2.70 20.98
N ALA A 689 -9.80 -3.24 19.99
CA ALA A 689 -9.59 -2.58 18.68
C ALA A 689 -10.69 -2.94 17.66
N LEU A 690 -11.58 -3.90 17.97
CA LEU A 690 -12.67 -4.30 17.09
C LEU A 690 -13.84 -3.30 17.16
N PRO A 691 -14.66 -3.18 16.09
CA PRO A 691 -15.78 -2.23 16.05
C PRO A 691 -16.80 -2.40 17.18
N PHE A 692 -16.89 -3.58 17.79
CA PHE A 692 -17.72 -3.82 18.97
C PHE A 692 -17.33 -2.94 20.17
N ALA A 693 -16.06 -2.53 20.28
CA ALA A 693 -15.60 -1.63 21.34
C ALA A 693 -15.71 -0.14 20.97
N TYR A 694 -16.22 0.20 19.78
CA TYR A 694 -16.32 1.59 19.36
C TYR A 694 -17.38 2.32 20.16
N VAL A 695 -16.97 3.42 20.76
CA VAL A 695 -17.79 4.12 21.74
C VAL A 695 -19.00 4.76 21.07
N VAL A 696 -20.18 4.58 21.67
CA VAL A 696 -21.43 5.23 21.24
C VAL A 696 -21.97 6.09 22.39
N PRO A 697 -22.79 7.13 22.12
CA PRO A 697 -23.35 7.96 23.17
C PRO A 697 -24.14 7.13 24.19
N ALA A 698 -23.99 7.43 25.49
CA ALA A 698 -24.63 6.68 26.57
C ALA A 698 -26.18 6.58 26.47
N GLY A 699 -26.82 7.49 25.73
CA GLY A 699 -28.26 7.47 25.46
C GLY A 699 -28.69 6.52 24.33
N THR A 700 -27.76 5.81 23.70
CA THR A 700 -28.06 4.93 22.56
C THR A 700 -28.97 3.78 23.00
N PRO A 701 -30.11 3.53 22.32
CA PRO A 701 -31.03 2.47 22.72
C PRO A 701 -30.38 1.06 22.72
N PRO A 702 -30.73 0.19 23.68
CA PRO A 702 -30.28 -1.21 23.72
C PRO A 702 -31.08 -2.08 22.74
N LYS A 703 -31.04 -1.71 21.46
CA LYS A 703 -31.62 -2.46 20.34
C LYS A 703 -30.86 -2.15 19.06
N VAL A 704 -30.90 -3.08 18.12
CA VAL A 704 -30.35 -2.90 16.78
C VAL A 704 -31.02 -1.71 16.08
N THR A 705 -30.21 -0.81 15.53
CA THR A 705 -30.67 0.43 14.89
C THR A 705 -31.10 0.28 13.43
N GLY A 706 -30.82 -0.86 12.81
CA GLY A 706 -31.19 -1.15 11.42
C GLY A 706 -30.38 -0.31 10.45
N THR A 707 -31.03 0.54 9.67
CA THR A 707 -30.38 1.46 8.71
C THR A 707 -30.16 2.87 9.25
N ARG A 708 -30.48 3.13 10.52
CA ARG A 708 -30.26 4.43 11.16
C ARG A 708 -28.82 4.49 11.69
N PRO A 709 -27.99 5.42 11.21
CA PRO A 709 -26.60 5.49 11.65
C PRO A 709 -26.50 6.01 13.09
N LEU A 710 -25.53 5.47 13.83
CA LEU A 710 -25.19 5.93 15.17
C LEU A 710 -24.22 7.13 15.11
N PRO A 711 -24.30 8.08 16.05
CA PRO A 711 -23.24 9.07 16.20
C PRO A 711 -21.93 8.37 16.55
N GLY A 712 -20.90 8.59 15.74
CA GLY A 712 -19.56 8.06 15.93
C GLY A 712 -18.53 9.18 15.96
N THR A 713 -17.29 8.83 16.24
CA THR A 713 -16.18 9.77 16.46
C THR A 713 -15.32 9.96 15.22
N GLY A 714 -15.35 9.05 14.25
CA GLY A 714 -14.39 8.98 13.14
C GLY A 714 -14.49 10.14 12.13
N PRO A 715 -13.59 10.16 11.13
CA PRO A 715 -13.49 11.23 10.13
C PRO A 715 -14.69 11.32 9.20
N TYR A 716 -15.51 10.26 9.11
CA TYR A 716 -16.72 10.21 8.30
C TYR A 716 -17.97 9.89 9.13
N VAL A 717 -19.12 10.24 8.57
CA VAL A 717 -20.44 9.83 9.05
C VAL A 717 -21.23 9.23 7.91
N ILE A 718 -22.04 8.21 8.21
CA ILE A 718 -23.00 7.68 7.24
C ILE A 718 -24.11 8.73 7.05
N ALA A 719 -24.10 9.40 5.91
CA ALA A 719 -25.11 10.38 5.54
C ALA A 719 -26.39 9.73 5.03
N ARG A 720 -26.26 8.59 4.33
CA ARG A 720 -27.38 7.84 3.75
C ARG A 720 -27.02 6.37 3.59
N TYR A 721 -27.93 5.47 3.92
CA TYR A 721 -27.79 4.04 3.66
C TYR A 721 -29.07 3.45 3.09
N GLU A 722 -28.95 2.88 1.89
CA GLU A 722 -30.00 2.20 1.14
C GLU A 722 -29.46 0.80 0.75
N PRO A 723 -29.78 -0.25 1.52
CA PRO A 723 -29.11 -1.57 1.46
C PRO A 723 -29.02 -2.29 0.10
N LYS A 724 -29.72 -1.80 -0.93
CA LYS A 724 -29.76 -2.40 -2.27
C LYS A 724 -29.27 -1.44 -3.36
N GLN A 725 -28.79 -0.25 -3.01
CA GLN A 725 -28.45 0.80 -3.97
C GLN A 725 -27.18 1.56 -3.59
N LEU A 726 -27.07 2.00 -2.33
CA LEU A 726 -26.12 3.05 -1.98
C LEU A 726 -25.76 3.04 -0.49
N LEU A 727 -24.49 3.24 -0.17
CA LEU A 727 -24.06 3.77 1.14
C LEU A 727 -23.17 4.99 0.91
N ARG A 728 -23.52 6.11 1.54
CA ARG A 728 -22.85 7.40 1.36
C ARG A 728 -22.25 7.89 2.68
N LEU A 729 -20.94 8.08 2.69
CA LEU A 729 -20.17 8.66 3.79
C LEU A 729 -19.79 10.10 3.46
N VAL A 730 -19.90 11.00 4.44
CA VAL A 730 -19.44 12.40 4.32
C VAL A 730 -18.59 12.76 5.53
N ARG A 731 -17.76 13.81 5.41
CA ARG A 731 -16.94 14.29 6.51
C ARG A 731 -17.71 14.56 7.80
N ASN A 732 -17.17 14.08 8.91
CA ASN A 732 -17.59 14.46 10.25
C ASN A 732 -17.04 15.86 10.58
N ARG A 733 -17.92 16.87 10.62
CA ARG A 733 -17.52 18.26 10.93
C ARG A 733 -16.93 18.49 12.33
N TYR A 734 -17.09 17.54 13.25
CA TYR A 734 -16.57 17.63 14.62
C TYR A 734 -15.29 16.81 14.83
N PHE A 735 -14.90 16.01 13.83
CA PHE A 735 -13.66 15.27 13.88
C PHE A 735 -12.47 16.24 13.80
N HIS A 736 -11.42 15.90 14.53
CA HIS A 736 -10.09 16.44 14.33
C HIS A 736 -9.11 15.30 14.58
N GLU A 737 -8.02 15.25 13.83
CA GLU A 737 -7.04 14.18 13.96
C GLU A 737 -6.35 14.23 15.33
N TRP A 738 -6.52 13.16 16.13
CA TRP A 738 -5.87 13.01 17.43
C TRP A 738 -4.79 11.92 17.46
N SER A 739 -4.78 11.02 16.47
CA SER A 739 -3.79 9.96 16.28
C SER A 739 -3.65 9.63 14.80
N LYS A 740 -2.59 10.13 14.14
CA LYS A 740 -2.29 9.85 12.72
C LYS A 740 -2.13 8.36 12.40
N ALA A 741 -1.73 7.58 13.41
CA ALA A 741 -1.53 6.14 13.28
C ALA A 741 -2.84 5.36 13.44
N ALA A 742 -3.73 5.76 14.35
CA ALA A 742 -4.97 5.04 14.62
C ALA A 742 -6.13 5.52 13.72
N GLN A 743 -6.23 6.85 13.54
CA GLN A 743 -7.33 7.49 12.85
C GLN A 743 -6.84 8.72 12.05
N PRO A 744 -6.37 8.52 10.81
CA PRO A 744 -5.92 9.62 9.94
C PRO A 744 -7.08 10.55 9.58
N ASP A 745 -6.77 11.76 9.08
CA ASP A 745 -7.79 12.76 8.75
C ASP A 745 -8.88 12.28 7.78
N GLY A 746 -8.56 11.31 6.93
CA GLY A 746 -9.33 10.96 5.73
C GLY A 746 -9.09 11.98 4.61
N TYR A 747 -9.19 11.62 3.33
CA TYR A 747 -8.92 12.54 2.20
C TYR A 747 -10.12 12.88 1.31
N PRO A 748 -11.02 11.96 0.92
CA PRO A 748 -12.19 12.31 0.12
C PRO A 748 -13.18 13.18 0.90
N ASP A 749 -13.90 14.12 0.26
CA ASP A 749 -15.01 14.84 0.92
C ASP A 749 -16.22 13.92 1.12
N GLU A 750 -16.39 12.98 0.18
CA GLU A 750 -17.46 12.00 0.15
C GLU A 750 -16.93 10.65 -0.33
N ILE A 751 -17.39 9.57 0.28
CA ILE A 751 -17.15 8.20 -0.20
C ILE A 751 -18.50 7.56 -0.49
N VAL A 752 -18.66 7.06 -1.71
CA VAL A 752 -19.91 6.51 -2.22
C VAL A 752 -19.72 5.05 -2.58
N PHE A 753 -20.41 4.16 -1.88
CA PHE A 753 -20.53 2.76 -2.26
C PHE A 753 -21.79 2.57 -3.09
N GLU A 754 -21.64 2.40 -4.40
CA GLU A 754 -22.74 2.02 -5.28
C GLU A 754 -22.89 0.50 -5.27
N ILE A 755 -24.06 0.03 -4.81
CA ILE A 755 -24.33 -1.38 -4.54
C ILE A 755 -25.15 -1.97 -5.69
N GLY A 756 -24.56 -2.88 -6.46
CA GLY A 756 -25.22 -3.63 -7.52
C GLY A 756 -24.32 -4.00 -8.71
N GLY A 757 -24.91 -4.64 -9.72
CA GLY A 757 -24.20 -5.10 -10.92
C GLY A 757 -23.33 -6.35 -10.69
N THR A 758 -22.59 -6.74 -11.72
CA THR A 758 -21.61 -7.85 -11.63
C THR A 758 -20.19 -7.31 -11.35
N PRO A 759 -19.28 -8.11 -10.77
CA PRO A 759 -17.87 -7.74 -10.61
C PRO A 759 -17.21 -7.31 -11.92
N ASP A 760 -17.45 -8.03 -13.02
CA ASP A 760 -16.91 -7.68 -14.34
C ASP A 760 -17.42 -6.32 -14.85
N GLN A 761 -18.68 -5.96 -14.57
CA GLN A 761 -19.21 -4.63 -14.90
C GLN A 761 -18.54 -3.55 -14.06
N ALA A 762 -18.44 -3.76 -12.75
CA ALA A 762 -17.78 -2.84 -11.82
C ALA A 762 -16.35 -2.55 -12.24
N VAL A 763 -15.57 -3.60 -12.53
CA VAL A 763 -14.18 -3.48 -12.99
C VAL A 763 -14.07 -2.71 -14.30
N ASN A 764 -14.95 -2.99 -15.28
CA ASN A 764 -14.96 -2.26 -16.55
C ASN A 764 -15.32 -0.77 -16.36
N GLU A 765 -16.17 -0.44 -15.40
CA GLU A 765 -16.48 0.95 -15.06
C GLU A 765 -15.30 1.67 -14.42
N VAL A 766 -14.56 1.00 -13.53
CA VAL A 766 -13.35 1.54 -12.90
C VAL A 766 -12.27 1.82 -13.94
N ILE A 767 -11.99 0.87 -14.83
CA ILE A 767 -10.96 1.04 -15.88
C ILE A 767 -11.31 2.15 -16.86
N ARG A 768 -12.60 2.36 -17.13
CA ARG A 768 -13.11 3.44 -17.98
C ARG A 768 -13.23 4.78 -17.24
N GLY A 769 -12.85 4.84 -15.96
CA GLY A 769 -12.93 6.05 -15.13
C GLY A 769 -14.36 6.50 -14.80
N LYS A 770 -15.35 5.62 -14.90
CA LYS A 770 -16.74 5.88 -14.47
C LYS A 770 -16.93 5.72 -12.96
N ALA A 771 -16.13 4.84 -12.37
CA ALA A 771 -15.99 4.68 -10.92
C ALA A 771 -14.50 4.67 -10.57
N ASP A 772 -14.19 4.73 -9.29
CA ASP A 772 -12.83 4.87 -8.80
C ASP A 772 -12.23 3.55 -8.35
N VAL A 773 -13.01 2.72 -7.66
CA VAL A 773 -12.49 1.50 -7.04
C VAL A 773 -13.46 0.33 -7.13
N PHE A 774 -12.90 -0.86 -7.33
CA PHE A 774 -13.54 -2.14 -7.06
C PHE A 774 -12.59 -2.98 -6.20
N SER A 775 -13.12 -3.75 -5.24
CA SER A 775 -12.34 -4.66 -4.40
C SER A 775 -13.07 -5.98 -4.21
N THR A 776 -12.35 -7.10 -4.28
CA THR A 776 -12.94 -8.41 -3.93
C THR A 776 -13.24 -8.54 -2.44
N ALA A 777 -12.58 -7.76 -1.56
CA ALA A 777 -12.88 -7.75 -0.13
C ALA A 777 -14.29 -7.19 0.18
N GLN A 778 -14.80 -6.31 -0.69
CA GLN A 778 -16.16 -5.78 -0.65
C GLN A 778 -17.02 -6.36 -1.78
N SER A 779 -16.70 -7.55 -2.29
CA SER A 779 -17.50 -8.25 -3.30
C SER A 779 -18.02 -9.58 -2.75
N GLN A 780 -19.13 -10.07 -3.30
CA GLN A 780 -19.61 -11.42 -3.05
C GLN A 780 -18.81 -12.47 -3.83
N THR A 781 -18.33 -12.10 -5.02
CA THR A 781 -17.60 -12.97 -5.95
C THR A 781 -16.45 -12.22 -6.61
N PRO A 782 -15.34 -12.91 -6.97
CA PRO A 782 -14.28 -12.28 -7.75
C PRO A 782 -14.72 -11.98 -9.20
N PRO A 783 -14.00 -11.11 -9.94
CA PRO A 783 -14.12 -11.01 -11.39
C PRO A 783 -13.79 -12.34 -12.08
N SER A 784 -14.21 -12.51 -13.33
CA SER A 784 -13.89 -13.72 -14.10
C SER A 784 -12.38 -13.87 -14.34
N GLU A 785 -11.89 -15.10 -14.38
CA GLU A 785 -10.46 -15.40 -14.59
C GLU A 785 -9.93 -14.76 -15.88
N SER A 786 -10.69 -14.87 -16.98
CA SER A 786 -10.32 -14.23 -18.25
C SER A 786 -10.23 -12.71 -18.16
N GLN A 787 -11.09 -12.10 -17.34
CA GLN A 787 -11.03 -10.66 -17.10
C GLN A 787 -9.76 -10.35 -16.31
N LEU A 788 -9.52 -11.00 -15.17
CA LEU A 788 -8.33 -10.78 -14.34
C LEU A 788 -7.02 -10.95 -15.13
N ALA A 789 -6.88 -12.03 -15.90
CA ALA A 789 -5.70 -12.26 -16.74
C ALA A 789 -5.47 -11.13 -17.76
N SER A 790 -6.55 -10.57 -18.32
CA SER A 790 -6.45 -9.41 -19.20
C SER A 790 -6.05 -8.14 -18.45
N LEU A 791 -6.44 -7.98 -17.18
CA LEU A 791 -6.13 -6.79 -16.40
C LEU A 791 -4.70 -6.79 -15.91
N THR A 792 -4.23 -7.90 -15.36
CA THR A 792 -2.85 -8.05 -14.89
C THR A 792 -1.86 -7.85 -16.03
N THR A 793 -2.24 -8.16 -17.26
CA THR A 793 -1.41 -7.92 -18.46
C THR A 793 -1.48 -6.48 -18.99
N ARG A 794 -2.68 -5.88 -19.09
CA ARG A 794 -2.88 -4.59 -19.78
C ARG A 794 -2.89 -3.37 -18.87
N TYR A 795 -3.20 -3.58 -17.60
CA TYR A 795 -3.43 -2.54 -16.59
C TYR A 795 -2.74 -2.90 -15.26
N ALA A 796 -1.55 -3.49 -15.33
CA ALA A 796 -0.83 -4.01 -14.17
C ALA A 796 -0.73 -2.98 -13.01
N SER A 797 -0.46 -1.71 -13.32
CA SER A 797 -0.34 -0.63 -12.32
C SER A 797 -1.66 -0.20 -11.67
N GLN A 798 -2.80 -0.75 -12.09
CA GLN A 798 -4.13 -0.46 -11.56
C GLN A 798 -4.72 -1.66 -10.80
N VAL A 799 -4.03 -2.79 -10.78
CA VAL A 799 -4.49 -4.04 -10.14
C VAL A 799 -3.52 -4.39 -9.03
N HIS A 800 -4.03 -4.50 -7.82
CA HIS A 800 -3.24 -4.86 -6.65
C HIS A 800 -3.79 -6.16 -6.07
N THR A 801 -2.89 -7.08 -5.75
CA THR A 801 -3.23 -8.40 -5.24
C THR A 801 -2.53 -8.64 -3.92
N ASN A 802 -3.30 -8.86 -2.85
CA ASN A 802 -2.75 -8.96 -1.50
C ASN A 802 -3.21 -10.23 -0.78
N PRO A 803 -2.34 -10.88 0.01
CA PRO A 803 -2.74 -12.02 0.85
C PRO A 803 -3.84 -11.65 1.85
N GLN A 804 -4.88 -12.47 1.93
CA GLN A 804 -5.93 -12.32 2.94
C GLN A 804 -5.65 -13.25 4.14
N PRO A 805 -5.89 -12.81 5.39
CA PRO A 805 -5.69 -13.63 6.59
C PRO A 805 -6.79 -14.68 6.76
N ALA A 806 -6.94 -15.56 5.77
CA ALA A 806 -8.07 -16.46 5.65
C ALA A 806 -7.70 -17.83 5.09
N THR A 807 -8.52 -18.83 5.41
CA THR A 807 -8.40 -20.20 4.90
C THR A 807 -9.76 -20.67 4.41
N ILE A 808 -9.82 -21.11 3.14
CA ILE A 808 -10.97 -21.79 2.56
C ILE A 808 -10.68 -23.30 2.55
N ALA A 809 -11.61 -24.07 3.10
CA ALA A 809 -11.47 -25.50 3.31
C ALA A 809 -12.77 -26.27 3.05
N LEU A 810 -12.67 -27.59 3.04
CA LEU A 810 -13.85 -28.46 3.23
C LEU A 810 -13.93 -28.86 4.70
N PHE A 811 -15.02 -28.53 5.39
CA PHE A 811 -15.24 -29.06 6.74
C PHE A 811 -15.68 -30.53 6.66
N LEU A 812 -15.18 -31.36 7.57
CA LEU A 812 -15.54 -32.77 7.68
C LEU A 812 -16.18 -33.01 9.05
N ASN A 813 -17.49 -33.29 9.08
CA ASN A 813 -18.20 -33.47 10.34
C ASN A 813 -17.73 -34.74 11.06
N THR A 814 -16.95 -34.55 12.12
CA THR A 814 -16.26 -35.63 12.84
C THR A 814 -17.20 -36.54 13.65
N ARG A 815 -18.49 -36.18 13.76
CA ARG A 815 -19.52 -36.94 14.48
C ARG A 815 -20.42 -37.77 13.56
N LEU A 816 -20.33 -37.57 12.24
CA LEU A 816 -21.20 -38.23 11.26
C LEU A 816 -20.41 -39.15 10.32
N PRO A 817 -20.95 -40.34 9.98
CA PRO A 817 -20.34 -41.18 8.94
C PRO A 817 -20.41 -40.49 7.56
N PRO A 818 -19.40 -40.70 6.68
CA PRO A 818 -18.20 -41.51 6.91
C PRO A 818 -17.05 -40.76 7.62
N PHE A 819 -17.22 -39.48 7.93
CA PHE A 819 -16.15 -38.59 8.42
C PHE A 819 -15.85 -38.73 9.91
N ASN A 820 -16.65 -39.49 10.66
CA ASN A 820 -16.28 -39.99 11.99
C ASN A 820 -15.07 -40.94 11.96
N SER A 821 -14.67 -41.44 10.79
CA SER A 821 -13.42 -42.20 10.59
C SER A 821 -12.25 -41.28 10.21
N LEU A 822 -11.18 -41.31 11.00
CA LEU A 822 -9.94 -40.58 10.69
C LEU A 822 -9.32 -41.03 9.35
N ASP A 823 -9.41 -42.32 9.02
CA ASP A 823 -8.90 -42.84 7.74
C ASP A 823 -9.61 -42.17 6.55
N VAL A 824 -10.92 -41.94 6.63
CA VAL A 824 -11.70 -41.24 5.59
C VAL A 824 -11.29 -39.77 5.50
N ARG A 825 -11.14 -39.09 6.63
CA ARG A 825 -10.73 -37.67 6.64
C ARG A 825 -9.33 -37.46 6.06
N ARG A 826 -8.39 -38.35 6.39
CA ARG A 826 -7.05 -38.40 5.79
C ARG A 826 -7.11 -38.71 4.29
N ALA A 827 -7.97 -39.63 3.86
CA ALA A 827 -8.12 -39.97 2.46
C ALA A 827 -8.53 -38.75 1.61
N LEU A 828 -9.48 -37.95 2.09
CA LEU A 828 -9.88 -36.73 1.39
C LEU A 828 -8.73 -35.72 1.29
N ASN A 829 -7.94 -35.56 2.36
CA ASN A 829 -6.78 -34.68 2.35
C ASN A 829 -5.69 -35.11 1.36
N TYR A 830 -5.40 -36.42 1.27
CA TYR A 830 -4.48 -36.96 0.25
C TYR A 830 -5.03 -36.79 -1.16
N ALA A 831 -6.34 -36.97 -1.36
CA ALA A 831 -6.97 -36.92 -2.67
C ALA A 831 -7.18 -35.51 -3.22
N ALA A 832 -7.19 -34.49 -2.36
CA ALA A 832 -7.48 -33.11 -2.73
C ALA A 832 -6.41 -32.54 -3.69
N ASP A 833 -6.86 -32.19 -4.90
CA ASP A 833 -6.08 -31.43 -5.87
C ASP A 833 -6.23 -29.94 -5.58
N ARG A 834 -5.26 -29.40 -4.82
CA ARG A 834 -5.29 -27.99 -4.37
C ARG A 834 -5.05 -27.02 -5.52
N ALA A 835 -4.29 -27.41 -6.54
CA ALA A 835 -4.15 -26.60 -7.76
C ALA A 835 -5.49 -26.50 -8.50
N ALA A 836 -6.23 -27.60 -8.63
CA ALA A 836 -7.58 -27.55 -9.20
C ALA A 836 -8.56 -26.73 -8.34
N ALA A 837 -8.38 -26.73 -7.01
CA ALA A 837 -9.17 -25.87 -6.11
C ALA A 837 -8.86 -24.38 -6.31
N VAL A 838 -7.59 -23.99 -6.52
CA VAL A 838 -7.20 -22.61 -6.90
C VAL A 838 -7.90 -22.19 -8.19
N GLN A 839 -7.89 -23.05 -9.22
CA GLN A 839 -8.62 -22.78 -10.46
C GLN A 839 -10.14 -22.62 -10.22
N ALA A 840 -10.71 -23.46 -9.35
CA ALA A 840 -12.13 -23.43 -9.04
C ALA A 840 -12.60 -22.16 -8.31
N VAL A 841 -11.71 -21.43 -7.62
CA VAL A 841 -12.03 -20.16 -6.95
C VAL A 841 -11.68 -18.91 -7.76
N GLY A 842 -11.12 -19.07 -8.96
CA GLY A 842 -10.84 -17.96 -9.88
C GLY A 842 -9.38 -17.82 -10.33
N GLY A 843 -8.51 -18.76 -9.98
CA GLY A 843 -7.13 -18.82 -10.46
C GLY A 843 -6.07 -18.30 -9.46
N PRO A 844 -4.79 -18.35 -9.83
CA PRO A 844 -3.66 -18.04 -8.93
C PRO A 844 -3.59 -16.56 -8.50
N ASP A 845 -4.18 -15.65 -9.27
CA ASP A 845 -4.22 -14.23 -8.94
C ASP A 845 -5.13 -13.93 -7.73
N VAL A 846 -6.09 -14.81 -7.41
CA VAL A 846 -7.05 -14.62 -6.31
C VAL A 846 -6.86 -15.62 -5.17
N ALA A 847 -5.96 -16.60 -5.30
CA ALA A 847 -5.78 -17.65 -4.31
C ALA A 847 -4.46 -18.41 -4.47
N GLN A 848 -3.94 -18.90 -3.35
CA GLN A 848 -2.79 -19.82 -3.31
C GLN A 848 -3.13 -21.11 -2.56
N THR A 849 -2.44 -22.20 -2.87
CA THR A 849 -2.67 -23.51 -2.23
C THR A 849 -2.26 -23.51 -0.76
N THR A 850 -3.00 -24.21 0.10
CA THR A 850 -2.61 -24.41 1.52
C THR A 850 -2.91 -25.82 2.04
N CYS A 851 -2.13 -26.27 3.01
CA CYS A 851 -2.33 -27.55 3.71
C CYS A 851 -2.72 -27.39 5.19
N GLN A 852 -2.79 -26.16 5.70
CA GLN A 852 -2.89 -25.87 7.13
C GLN A 852 -4.12 -25.04 7.46
N ILE A 853 -4.46 -24.97 8.75
CA ILE A 853 -5.57 -24.14 9.25
C ILE A 853 -5.11 -22.69 9.27
N LEU A 854 -3.95 -22.43 9.89
CA LEU A 854 -3.34 -21.11 9.88
C LEU A 854 -2.84 -20.75 8.47
N PRO A 855 -3.14 -19.55 7.96
CA PRO A 855 -2.53 -19.04 6.74
C PRO A 855 -1.05 -18.67 6.98
N PRO A 856 -0.23 -18.55 5.93
CA PRO A 856 1.12 -17.98 6.03
C PRO A 856 1.11 -16.61 6.73
N SER A 857 2.22 -16.24 7.37
CA SER A 857 2.42 -15.00 8.15
C SER A 857 1.64 -14.89 9.48
N TYR A 858 0.83 -15.89 9.85
CA TYR A 858 0.15 -15.93 11.15
C TYR A 858 1.05 -16.45 12.29
N PRO A 859 0.94 -15.91 13.51
CA PRO A 859 1.66 -16.44 14.67
C PRO A 859 1.44 -17.95 14.81
N GLY A 860 2.52 -18.72 14.94
CA GLY A 860 2.48 -20.18 15.05
C GLY A 860 2.43 -20.94 13.72
N TYR A 861 2.24 -20.29 12.58
CA TYR A 861 2.32 -20.95 11.28
C TYR A 861 3.76 -21.42 10.99
N ARG A 862 3.90 -22.70 10.64
CA ARG A 862 5.13 -23.27 10.06
C ARG A 862 4.74 -24.23 8.94
N PRO A 863 5.36 -24.17 7.75
CA PRO A 863 4.99 -25.04 6.63
C PRO A 863 4.90 -26.52 7.03
N TYR A 864 3.72 -27.09 6.85
CA TYR A 864 3.40 -28.47 7.20
C TYR A 864 2.34 -29.01 6.23
N CYS A 865 2.75 -29.95 5.38
CA CYS A 865 1.85 -30.61 4.44
C CYS A 865 2.08 -32.13 4.44
N PRO A 866 1.51 -32.86 5.42
CA PRO A 866 1.68 -34.31 5.52
C PRO A 866 0.89 -35.08 4.45
N TYR A 867 -0.17 -34.48 3.90
CA TYR A 867 -1.08 -35.12 2.96
C TYR A 867 -0.82 -34.73 1.50
N THR A 868 0.36 -35.10 0.99
CA THR A 868 0.74 -34.87 -0.41
C THR A 868 1.65 -35.97 -0.92
N ALA A 869 1.62 -36.21 -2.24
CA ALA A 869 2.53 -37.15 -2.87
C ALA A 869 3.98 -36.64 -2.75
N GLY A 870 4.88 -37.52 -2.29
CA GLY A 870 6.29 -37.15 -2.09
C GLY A 870 6.49 -36.11 -0.98
N ALA A 871 5.73 -36.21 0.11
CA ALA A 871 5.85 -35.36 1.29
C ALA A 871 7.33 -35.19 1.69
N SER A 872 7.69 -33.95 2.02
CA SER A 872 9.07 -33.55 2.27
C SER A 872 9.15 -32.69 3.52
N ALA A 873 10.34 -32.57 4.10
CA ALA A 873 10.55 -31.75 5.29
C ALA A 873 10.25 -30.26 5.08
N GLN A 874 10.22 -29.79 3.82
CA GLN A 874 9.86 -28.42 3.46
C GLN A 874 8.36 -28.10 3.69
N GLY A 875 7.51 -29.12 3.82
CA GLY A 875 6.10 -28.91 4.17
C GLY A 875 5.23 -28.26 3.09
N SER A 876 5.65 -28.25 1.82
CA SER A 876 4.88 -27.71 0.70
C SER A 876 4.02 -28.78 0.01
N TRP A 877 2.83 -28.41 -0.47
CA TRP A 877 2.03 -29.28 -1.32
C TRP A 877 2.71 -29.50 -2.68
N ARG A 878 2.60 -30.70 -3.24
CA ARG A 878 3.15 -31.04 -4.57
C ARG A 878 2.10 -31.56 -5.52
N ALA A 879 1.37 -32.60 -5.11
CA ALA A 879 0.35 -33.27 -5.90
C ALA A 879 -0.58 -34.09 -4.99
N PRO A 880 -1.79 -34.46 -5.47
CA PRO A 880 -2.66 -35.40 -4.76
C PRO A 880 -2.10 -36.83 -4.81
N ASP A 881 -2.37 -37.62 -3.77
CA ASP A 881 -2.07 -39.05 -3.67
C ASP A 881 -3.37 -39.88 -3.66
N LEU A 882 -3.91 -40.12 -4.87
CA LEU A 882 -5.16 -40.85 -5.06
C LEU A 882 -5.04 -42.34 -4.71
N GLU A 883 -3.86 -42.93 -4.83
CA GLU A 883 -3.64 -44.34 -4.48
C GLU A 883 -3.77 -44.54 -2.97
N ARG A 884 -3.06 -43.73 -2.19
CA ARG A 884 -3.14 -43.76 -0.73
C ARG A 884 -4.55 -43.44 -0.24
N ALA A 885 -5.20 -42.45 -0.86
CA ALA A 885 -6.57 -42.10 -0.54
C ALA A 885 -7.55 -43.27 -0.78
N ARG A 886 -7.49 -43.93 -1.94
CA ARG A 886 -8.36 -45.08 -2.25
C ARG A 886 -8.10 -46.26 -1.31
N ALA A 887 -6.85 -46.50 -0.92
CA ALA A 887 -6.50 -47.54 0.06
C ALA A 887 -7.13 -47.24 1.44
N LEU A 888 -7.08 -45.99 1.90
CA LEU A 888 -7.74 -45.54 3.13
C LEU A 888 -9.27 -45.72 3.06
N ILE A 889 -9.90 -45.33 1.95
CA ILE A 889 -11.35 -45.54 1.76
C ILE A 889 -11.71 -47.02 1.76
N ALA A 890 -10.92 -47.87 1.11
CA ALA A 890 -11.15 -49.32 1.11
C ALA A 890 -11.08 -49.90 2.54
N ARG A 891 -10.07 -49.50 3.33
CA ARG A 891 -9.94 -49.91 4.74
C ARG A 891 -11.11 -49.45 5.61
N SER A 892 -11.65 -48.27 5.34
CA SER A 892 -12.78 -47.73 6.11
C SER A 892 -14.10 -48.49 5.88
N GLY A 893 -14.22 -49.23 4.77
CA GLY A 893 -15.48 -49.89 4.39
C GLY A 893 -16.61 -48.95 3.96
N THR A 894 -16.32 -47.66 3.75
CA THR A 894 -17.35 -46.63 3.48
C THR A 894 -17.65 -46.39 1.99
N ARG A 895 -16.96 -47.10 1.09
CA ARG A 895 -17.16 -46.95 -0.36
C ARG A 895 -18.64 -47.16 -0.73
N GLY A 896 -19.17 -46.29 -1.58
CA GLY A 896 -20.57 -46.32 -2.03
C GLY A 896 -21.57 -45.61 -1.12
N MET A 897 -21.15 -45.12 0.06
CA MET A 897 -22.01 -44.29 0.91
C MET A 897 -22.48 -43.02 0.18
N THR A 898 -23.71 -42.60 0.49
CA THR A 898 -24.28 -41.36 -0.03
C THR A 898 -23.78 -40.18 0.80
N ILE A 899 -23.35 -39.13 0.11
CA ILE A 899 -22.85 -37.90 0.73
C ILE A 899 -23.55 -36.71 0.08
N THR A 900 -24.15 -35.84 0.89
CA THR A 900 -24.61 -34.53 0.43
C THR A 900 -23.54 -33.50 0.73
N PHE A 901 -22.95 -32.93 -0.32
CA PHE A 901 -21.97 -31.85 -0.20
C PHE A 901 -22.69 -30.50 -0.15
N TRP A 902 -22.42 -29.72 0.89
CA TRP A 902 -23.01 -28.39 1.07
C TRP A 902 -22.08 -27.30 0.56
N SER A 903 -22.62 -26.33 -0.18
CA SER A 903 -21.87 -25.16 -0.66
C SER A 903 -22.79 -23.95 -0.63
N TRP A 904 -22.22 -22.75 -0.56
CA TRP A 904 -22.96 -21.57 -1.00
C TRP A 904 -22.68 -21.25 -2.47
N SER A 905 -23.58 -20.48 -3.09
CA SER A 905 -23.60 -20.16 -4.51
C SER A 905 -22.37 -19.38 -4.98
N ASP A 906 -21.76 -18.62 -4.09
CA ASP A 906 -20.78 -17.59 -4.45
C ASP A 906 -19.38 -18.20 -4.68
N LEU A 907 -19.09 -19.36 -4.08
CA LEU A 907 -17.91 -20.20 -4.37
C LEU A 907 -18.23 -21.31 -5.38
N GLY A 908 -18.96 -20.96 -6.44
CA GLY A 908 -19.65 -21.90 -7.34
C GLY A 908 -18.78 -22.98 -7.99
N GLY A 909 -17.45 -22.79 -8.13
CA GLY A 909 -16.55 -23.81 -8.66
C GLY A 909 -16.17 -24.91 -7.66
N LEU A 910 -16.15 -24.61 -6.35
CA LEU A 910 -15.72 -25.58 -5.32
C LEU A 910 -16.73 -26.71 -5.12
N GLY A 911 -18.03 -26.43 -5.23
CA GLY A 911 -19.08 -27.45 -5.14
C GLY A 911 -18.93 -28.57 -6.18
N PRO A 912 -18.89 -28.25 -7.49
CA PRO A 912 -18.61 -29.22 -8.55
C PRO A 912 -17.28 -29.94 -8.38
N TYR A 913 -16.20 -29.23 -8.02
CA TYR A 913 -14.90 -29.82 -7.74
C TYR A 913 -14.99 -30.88 -6.63
N ALA A 914 -15.59 -30.55 -5.49
CA ALA A 914 -15.71 -31.46 -4.35
C ALA A 914 -16.60 -32.68 -4.66
N VAL A 915 -17.70 -32.50 -5.40
CA VAL A 915 -18.53 -33.63 -5.85
C VAL A 915 -17.75 -34.56 -6.78
N LYS A 916 -16.94 -34.02 -7.69
CA LYS A 916 -16.07 -34.82 -8.57
C LYS A 916 -15.03 -35.59 -7.75
N LEU A 917 -14.40 -34.93 -6.77
CA LEU A 917 -13.45 -35.55 -5.85
C LEU A 917 -14.09 -36.72 -5.09
N LEU A 918 -15.24 -36.51 -4.45
CA LEU A 918 -15.95 -37.56 -3.69
C LEU A 918 -16.34 -38.75 -4.57
N LYS A 919 -16.83 -38.50 -5.80
CA LYS A 919 -17.14 -39.55 -6.77
C LYS A 919 -15.89 -40.35 -7.18
N SER A 920 -14.75 -39.68 -7.35
CA SER A 920 -13.47 -40.33 -7.70
C SER A 920 -12.94 -41.29 -6.62
N LEU A 921 -13.36 -41.08 -5.37
CA LEU A 921 -13.09 -41.95 -4.22
C LEU A 921 -14.13 -43.07 -4.05
N GLY A 922 -15.18 -43.07 -4.88
CA GLY A 922 -16.21 -44.11 -4.90
C GLY A 922 -17.45 -43.82 -4.05
N TYR A 923 -17.69 -42.56 -3.64
CA TYR A 923 -18.93 -42.16 -2.97
C TYR A 923 -20.04 -41.77 -3.95
N ARG A 924 -21.30 -41.88 -3.49
CA ARG A 924 -22.47 -41.36 -4.21
C ARG A 924 -22.75 -39.93 -3.75
N ALA A 925 -22.05 -38.97 -4.36
CA ALA A 925 -22.12 -37.56 -3.95
C ALA A 925 -23.13 -36.72 -4.75
N SER A 926 -23.89 -35.88 -4.05
CA SER A 926 -24.76 -34.83 -4.59
C SER A 926 -24.40 -33.45 -4.04
N LEU A 927 -24.71 -32.39 -4.80
CA LEU A 927 -24.48 -30.99 -4.39
C LEU A 927 -25.77 -30.38 -3.84
N LYS A 928 -25.68 -29.69 -2.71
CA LYS A 928 -26.74 -28.84 -2.16
C LYS A 928 -26.22 -27.41 -1.99
N ALA A 929 -26.49 -26.58 -2.98
CA ALA A 929 -26.13 -25.16 -2.98
C ALA A 929 -27.20 -24.30 -2.30
N ARG A 930 -26.79 -23.27 -1.56
CA ARG A 930 -27.65 -22.22 -0.98
C ARG A 930 -27.08 -20.84 -1.25
N ALA A 931 -27.89 -19.78 -1.11
CA ALA A 931 -27.34 -18.43 -1.06
C ALA A 931 -26.42 -18.28 0.16
N GLY A 932 -25.34 -17.48 0.05
CA GLY A 932 -24.40 -17.27 1.16
C GLY A 932 -25.09 -16.77 2.43
N ALA A 933 -26.05 -15.83 2.28
CA ALA A 933 -26.93 -15.40 3.35
C ALA A 933 -27.81 -16.56 3.85
N GLY A 934 -27.43 -17.16 4.97
CA GLY A 934 -28.12 -18.30 5.58
C GLY A 934 -27.48 -19.67 5.30
N TYR A 935 -26.27 -19.71 4.72
CA TYR A 935 -25.50 -20.94 4.59
C TYR A 935 -24.96 -21.42 5.95
N PHE A 936 -24.09 -20.63 6.60
CA PHE A 936 -23.41 -21.00 7.84
C PHE A 936 -24.38 -21.38 8.98
N PRO A 937 -25.47 -20.61 9.24
CA PRO A 937 -26.43 -21.01 10.28
C PRO A 937 -27.11 -22.34 10.06
N VAL A 938 -27.17 -22.82 8.81
CA VAL A 938 -27.78 -24.10 8.45
C VAL A 938 -26.79 -25.24 8.59
N VAL A 939 -25.55 -25.08 8.10
CA VAL A 939 -24.54 -26.15 8.18
C VAL A 939 -23.94 -26.29 9.58
N GLY A 940 -23.82 -25.19 10.32
CA GLY A 940 -23.35 -25.20 11.71
C GLY A 940 -24.36 -25.81 12.69
N ASP A 941 -25.67 -25.76 12.39
CA ASP A 941 -26.68 -26.39 13.25
C ASP A 941 -26.64 -27.92 13.12
N SER A 942 -26.19 -28.60 14.19
CA SER A 942 -26.08 -30.06 14.24
C SER A 942 -27.38 -30.81 13.94
N ARG A 943 -28.55 -30.14 14.06
CA ARG A 943 -29.86 -30.71 13.65
C ARG A 943 -29.96 -30.95 12.15
N THR A 944 -29.24 -30.17 11.34
CA THR A 944 -29.15 -30.33 9.88
C THR A 944 -28.38 -31.58 9.49
N ARG A 945 -27.48 -32.07 10.36
CA ARG A 945 -26.60 -33.21 10.12
C ARG A 945 -25.79 -33.08 8.83
N ALA A 946 -25.23 -31.89 8.58
CA ALA A 946 -24.37 -31.65 7.43
C ALA A 946 -23.07 -32.47 7.56
N GLN A 947 -22.83 -33.40 6.62
CA GLN A 947 -21.67 -34.31 6.68
C GLN A 947 -20.37 -33.61 6.24
N ILE A 948 -20.45 -32.81 5.19
CA ILE A 948 -19.32 -32.11 4.55
C ILE A 948 -19.84 -30.90 3.78
N GLY A 949 -19.05 -29.84 3.74
CA GLY A 949 -19.30 -28.69 2.88
C GLY A 949 -18.11 -27.75 2.82
N VAL A 950 -18.28 -26.65 2.11
CA VAL A 950 -17.29 -25.56 2.10
C VAL A 950 -17.36 -24.81 3.42
N THR A 951 -16.22 -24.39 3.94
CA THR A 951 -16.10 -23.43 5.03
C THR A 951 -15.00 -22.43 4.69
N GLU A 952 -15.13 -21.21 5.22
CA GLU A 952 -14.16 -20.14 5.09
C GLU A 952 -14.06 -19.46 6.44
N TRP A 953 -12.83 -19.19 6.87
CA TRP A 953 -12.58 -18.38 8.05
C TRP A 953 -11.58 -17.28 7.73
N ILE A 954 -11.98 -16.05 8.03
CA ILE A 954 -11.14 -14.86 8.02
C ILE A 954 -10.94 -14.51 9.49
N SER A 955 -9.69 -14.35 9.90
CA SER A 955 -9.38 -14.04 11.29
C SER A 955 -9.83 -12.63 11.68
N ASP A 956 -10.44 -12.50 12.86
CA ASP A 956 -10.95 -11.22 13.38
C ASP A 956 -9.83 -10.27 13.85
N TYR A 957 -8.70 -10.82 14.31
CA TYR A 957 -7.50 -10.11 14.75
C TYR A 957 -6.28 -11.03 14.62
N PRO A 958 -5.04 -10.50 14.54
CA PRO A 958 -3.84 -11.26 14.14
C PRO A 958 -3.32 -12.20 15.26
N ALA A 959 -4.10 -13.20 15.64
CA ALA A 959 -3.77 -14.20 16.63
C ALA A 959 -4.17 -15.61 16.19
N ALA A 960 -3.37 -16.61 16.58
CA ALA A 960 -3.65 -18.03 16.30
C ALA A 960 -4.94 -18.50 16.99
N SER A 961 -5.21 -18.01 18.20
CA SER A 961 -6.44 -18.26 18.96
C SER A 961 -7.69 -17.91 18.15
N GLY A 962 -7.62 -16.88 17.29
CA GLY A 962 -8.68 -16.47 16.39
C GLY A 962 -9.09 -17.54 15.38
N PHE A 963 -8.24 -18.52 15.07
CA PHE A 963 -8.61 -19.71 14.29
C PHE A 963 -9.02 -20.89 15.18
N PHE A 964 -8.35 -21.13 16.30
CA PHE A 964 -8.62 -22.34 17.09
C PHE A 964 -9.78 -22.16 18.07
N ASN A 965 -9.73 -21.15 18.95
CA ASN A 965 -10.78 -20.89 19.94
C ASN A 965 -12.12 -20.57 19.28
N ALA A 966 -12.10 -19.90 18.14
CA ALA A 966 -13.32 -19.47 17.45
C ALA A 966 -14.07 -20.64 16.81
N ILE A 967 -13.36 -21.62 16.21
CA ILE A 967 -14.00 -22.58 15.29
C ILE A 967 -13.52 -24.05 15.39
N LEU A 968 -12.47 -24.36 16.16
CA LEU A 968 -11.85 -25.71 16.17
C LEU A 968 -11.46 -26.21 17.58
N THR A 969 -12.18 -25.79 18.62
CA THR A 969 -12.09 -26.29 20.01
C THR A 969 -13.41 -26.88 20.50
N CYS A 970 -13.44 -27.63 21.61
CA CYS A 970 -14.71 -28.10 22.15
C CYS A 970 -15.60 -26.95 22.62
N GLY A 971 -15.03 -25.86 23.11
CA GLY A 971 -15.78 -24.64 23.49
C GLY A 971 -16.49 -23.96 22.32
N SER A 972 -15.90 -24.01 21.12
CA SER A 972 -16.51 -23.47 19.90
C SER A 972 -17.69 -24.32 19.36
N PHE A 973 -17.82 -25.57 19.81
CA PHE A 973 -18.89 -26.45 19.36
C PHE A 973 -20.18 -26.22 20.16
N LEU A 974 -21.18 -25.64 19.51
CA LEU A 974 -22.49 -25.33 20.10
C LEU A 974 -23.58 -26.26 19.53
N PRO A 975 -23.88 -27.40 20.17
CA PRO A 975 -24.85 -28.36 19.63
C PRO A 975 -26.27 -27.78 19.56
N ASN A 976 -26.98 -28.10 18.48
CA ASN A 976 -28.36 -27.66 18.19
C ASN A 976 -28.53 -26.14 18.15
N ASN A 977 -27.47 -25.41 17.81
CA ASN A 977 -27.45 -23.96 17.78
C ASN A 977 -27.06 -23.45 16.38
N PRO A 978 -27.89 -22.62 15.73
CA PRO A 978 -27.53 -22.00 14.44
C PRO A 978 -26.38 -20.98 14.54
N GLY A 979 -25.94 -20.61 15.74
CA GLY A 979 -24.73 -19.80 15.98
C GLY A 979 -23.45 -20.61 16.15
N ASN A 980 -23.47 -21.93 15.91
CA ASN A 980 -22.27 -22.76 15.94
C ASN A 980 -21.35 -22.42 14.75
N ALA A 981 -20.15 -21.92 15.03
CA ALA A 981 -19.14 -21.62 14.01
C ALA A 981 -18.21 -22.81 13.70
N ASN A 982 -18.23 -23.86 14.54
CA ASN A 982 -17.48 -25.10 14.31
C ASN A 982 -18.27 -26.06 13.41
N ASP A 983 -18.24 -25.81 12.10
CA ASP A 983 -18.95 -26.60 11.08
C ASP A 983 -18.54 -28.10 11.07
N ALA A 984 -17.33 -28.41 11.53
CA ALA A 984 -16.80 -29.78 11.60
C ALA A 984 -17.31 -30.55 12.83
N GLU A 985 -18.04 -29.90 13.73
CA GLU A 985 -18.43 -30.40 15.06
C GLU A 985 -17.25 -31.05 15.82
N PHE A 986 -16.04 -30.53 15.58
CA PHE A 986 -14.78 -31.09 16.06
C PHE A 986 -14.55 -30.73 17.53
N CYS A 987 -14.06 -31.69 18.30
CA CYS A 987 -13.71 -31.49 19.70
C CYS A 987 -12.61 -32.49 20.09
N ASP A 988 -11.42 -31.98 20.38
CA ASP A 988 -10.32 -32.75 20.94
C ASP A 988 -9.85 -32.12 22.26
N PRO A 989 -10.14 -32.74 23.41
CA PRO A 989 -9.73 -32.22 24.72
C PRO A 989 -8.22 -32.03 24.89
N ARG A 990 -7.37 -32.68 24.07
CA ARG A 990 -5.92 -32.47 24.09
C ARG A 990 -5.56 -31.12 23.46
N ILE A 991 -6.20 -30.76 22.36
CA ILE A 991 -6.01 -29.47 21.69
C ILE A 991 -6.54 -28.36 22.59
N ASP A 992 -7.72 -28.52 23.19
CA ASP A 992 -8.28 -27.55 24.14
C ASP A 992 -7.31 -27.21 25.29
N ARG A 993 -6.72 -28.24 25.93
CA ARG A 993 -5.73 -28.00 27.00
C ARG A 993 -4.47 -27.30 26.51
N GLN A 994 -4.01 -27.60 25.30
CA GLN A 994 -2.84 -26.92 24.71
C GLN A 994 -3.16 -25.47 24.36
N THR A 995 -4.37 -25.21 23.88
CA THR A 995 -4.90 -23.88 23.59
C THR A 995 -4.99 -23.03 24.86
N GLU A 996 -5.57 -23.56 25.94
CA GLU A 996 -5.61 -22.91 27.25
C GLU A 996 -4.19 -22.62 27.78
N GLN A 997 -3.28 -23.58 27.64
CA GLN A 997 -1.88 -23.39 28.00
C GLN A 997 -1.22 -22.29 27.16
N ALA A 998 -1.40 -22.29 25.84
CA ALA A 998 -0.82 -21.31 24.93
C ALA A 998 -1.26 -19.89 25.30
N LEU A 999 -2.56 -19.70 25.54
CA LEU A 999 -3.12 -18.43 25.99
C LEU A 999 -2.55 -17.98 27.34
N SER A 1000 -2.40 -18.89 28.30
CA SER A 1000 -1.83 -18.56 29.62
C SER A 1000 -0.34 -18.17 29.55
N GLU A 1001 0.43 -18.82 28.67
CA GLU A 1001 1.85 -18.54 28.47
C GLU A 1001 2.08 -17.25 27.66
N GLN A 1002 1.12 -16.82 26.84
CA GLN A 1002 1.31 -15.71 25.91
C GLN A 1002 1.68 -14.38 26.59
N ALA A 1003 1.20 -14.16 27.82
CA ALA A 1003 1.52 -12.95 28.59
C ALA A 1003 2.93 -12.95 29.20
N THR A 1004 3.50 -14.12 29.49
CA THR A 1004 4.74 -14.27 30.28
C THR A 1004 5.88 -14.91 29.51
N ASN A 1005 5.57 -15.78 28.55
CA ASN A 1005 6.48 -16.56 27.72
C ASN A 1005 5.90 -16.73 26.30
N PRO A 1006 5.92 -15.67 25.48
CA PRO A 1006 5.33 -15.67 24.14
C PRO A 1006 5.91 -16.74 23.21
N ASP A 1007 7.18 -17.16 23.37
CA ASP A 1007 7.77 -18.20 22.54
C ASP A 1007 7.30 -19.60 22.90
N ALA A 1008 7.08 -19.88 24.18
CA ALA A 1008 6.42 -21.12 24.59
C ALA A 1008 4.99 -21.19 24.04
N ALA A 1009 4.25 -20.08 24.09
CA ALA A 1009 2.93 -19.97 23.48
C ALA A 1009 2.97 -20.22 21.97
N ARG A 1010 3.92 -19.61 21.24
CA ARG A 1010 4.09 -19.81 19.80
C ARG A 1010 4.42 -21.25 19.44
N GLY A 1011 5.31 -21.88 20.20
CA GLY A 1011 5.63 -23.31 20.02
C GLY A 1011 4.44 -24.22 20.32
N LEU A 1012 3.54 -23.83 21.22
CA LEU A 1012 2.25 -24.52 21.42
C LEU A 1012 1.33 -24.31 20.22
N TRP A 1013 1.18 -23.08 19.71
CA TRP A 1013 0.36 -22.78 18.53
C TRP A 1013 0.81 -23.54 17.28
N GLU A 1014 2.12 -23.64 17.05
CA GLU A 1014 2.67 -24.48 15.97
C GLU A 1014 2.26 -25.95 16.13
N ARG A 1015 2.37 -26.50 17.34
CA ARG A 1015 1.96 -27.89 17.60
C ARG A 1015 0.46 -28.09 17.42
N ILE A 1016 -0.36 -27.14 17.89
CA ILE A 1016 -1.81 -27.16 17.78
C ILE A 1016 -2.23 -27.19 16.31
N ASP A 1017 -1.65 -26.32 15.47
CA ASP A 1017 -1.95 -26.29 14.03
C ASP A 1017 -1.61 -27.62 13.35
N ARG A 1018 -0.40 -28.16 13.58
CA ARG A 1018 0.02 -29.46 13.02
C ARG A 1018 -0.87 -30.61 13.50
N GLN A 1019 -1.19 -30.66 14.80
CA GLN A 1019 -2.08 -31.69 15.35
C GLN A 1019 -3.49 -31.58 14.79
N THR A 1020 -4.01 -30.37 14.60
CA THR A 1020 -5.32 -30.15 13.99
C THR A 1020 -5.32 -30.63 12.54
N VAL A 1021 -4.26 -30.34 11.77
CA VAL A 1021 -4.08 -30.92 10.43
C VAL A 1021 -4.06 -32.46 10.49
N ASP A 1022 -3.33 -33.06 11.44
CA ASP A 1022 -3.21 -34.51 11.57
C ASP A 1022 -4.52 -35.22 11.96
N GLU A 1023 -5.39 -34.55 12.74
CA GLU A 1023 -6.75 -35.00 13.09
C GLU A 1023 -7.76 -34.75 11.95
N ALA A 1024 -7.38 -33.91 10.98
CA ALA A 1024 -8.06 -33.64 9.73
C ALA A 1024 -9.57 -33.29 9.87
N PRO A 1025 -9.99 -32.37 10.77
CA PRO A 1025 -11.38 -31.90 10.80
C PRO A 1025 -11.71 -31.12 9.52
N TRP A 1026 -10.69 -30.56 8.86
CA TRP A 1026 -10.78 -29.85 7.60
C TRP A 1026 -9.93 -30.51 6.51
N VAL A 1027 -10.28 -30.21 5.26
CA VAL A 1027 -9.39 -30.31 4.09
C VAL A 1027 -9.05 -28.89 3.67
N PRO A 1028 -7.93 -28.30 4.13
CA PRO A 1028 -7.51 -26.98 3.69
C PRO A 1028 -7.21 -27.00 2.18
N LEU A 1029 -7.74 -26.03 1.45
CA LEU A 1029 -7.60 -25.95 -0.01
C LEU A 1029 -6.78 -24.74 -0.42
N VAL A 1030 -7.25 -23.55 -0.06
CA VAL A 1030 -6.64 -22.29 -0.51
C VAL A 1030 -6.61 -21.22 0.58
N ASN A 1031 -5.59 -20.36 0.55
CA ASN A 1031 -5.64 -19.04 1.16
C ASN A 1031 -6.03 -18.03 0.07
N PRO A 1032 -7.15 -17.29 0.22
CA PRO A 1032 -7.58 -16.32 -0.76
C PRO A 1032 -6.68 -15.07 -0.75
N ARG A 1033 -6.73 -14.32 -1.86
CA ARG A 1033 -6.10 -13.03 -2.04
C ARG A 1033 -7.17 -11.99 -2.38
N VAL A 1034 -7.00 -10.78 -1.85
CA VAL A 1034 -7.82 -9.62 -2.20
C VAL A 1034 -7.27 -9.01 -3.47
N VAL A 1035 -8.14 -8.78 -4.46
CA VAL A 1035 -7.81 -8.07 -5.68
C VAL A 1035 -8.55 -6.74 -5.67
N ASP A 1036 -7.77 -5.66 -5.70
CA ASP A 1036 -8.25 -4.29 -5.78
C ASP A 1036 -7.94 -3.74 -7.17
N VAL A 1037 -8.95 -3.15 -7.81
CA VAL A 1037 -8.81 -2.47 -9.10
C VAL A 1037 -9.10 -1.00 -8.90
N LEU A 1038 -8.14 -0.16 -9.25
CA LEU A 1038 -8.19 1.29 -9.09
C LEU A 1038 -8.21 1.98 -10.45
N SER A 1039 -8.96 3.08 -10.55
CA SER A 1039 -8.89 3.98 -11.71
C SER A 1039 -7.60 4.81 -11.63
N LYS A 1040 -7.12 5.31 -12.77
CA LYS A 1040 -5.94 6.20 -12.81
C LYS A 1040 -6.09 7.50 -12.01
N ARG A 1041 -7.32 7.85 -11.63
CA ARG A 1041 -7.60 9.04 -10.82
C ARG A 1041 -7.31 8.83 -9.35
N VAL A 1042 -7.24 7.56 -8.91
CA VAL A 1042 -7.04 7.21 -7.51
C VAL A 1042 -5.56 7.11 -7.21
N GLY A 1043 -5.13 7.60 -6.05
CA GLY A 1043 -3.80 7.29 -5.53
C GLY A 1043 -3.77 7.16 -4.01
N ASN A 1044 -2.55 7.01 -3.48
CA ASN A 1044 -2.27 6.59 -2.10
C ASN A 1044 -2.95 5.26 -1.70
N TYR A 1045 -2.95 4.29 -2.63
CA TYR A 1045 -3.34 2.91 -2.31
C TYR A 1045 -2.46 2.35 -1.19
N GLN A 1046 -3.10 1.68 -0.23
CA GLN A 1046 -2.44 0.98 0.87
C GLN A 1046 -3.32 -0.20 1.28
N TYR A 1047 -2.73 -1.38 1.44
CA TYR A 1047 -3.41 -2.57 1.92
C TYR A 1047 -3.02 -2.90 3.37
N SER A 1048 -4.00 -3.12 4.24
CA SER A 1048 -3.76 -3.58 5.61
C SER A 1048 -4.48 -4.91 5.88
N PRO A 1049 -3.76 -5.98 6.27
CA PRO A 1049 -4.37 -7.28 6.55
C PRO A 1049 -5.26 -7.25 7.80
N ALA A 1050 -4.87 -6.54 8.86
CA ALA A 1050 -5.76 -6.29 10.00
C ALA A 1050 -6.82 -5.23 9.69
N GLY A 1051 -6.58 -4.39 8.68
CA GLY A 1051 -7.49 -3.47 8.01
C GLY A 1051 -8.72 -4.11 7.37
N LEU A 1052 -8.70 -5.44 7.18
CA LEU A 1052 -9.62 -6.20 6.35
C LEU A 1052 -9.67 -5.69 4.89
N GLY A 1053 -8.55 -5.13 4.41
CA GLY A 1053 -8.41 -4.67 3.04
C GLY A 1053 -7.71 -3.32 2.91
N MET A 1054 -8.04 -2.65 1.80
CA MET A 1054 -7.52 -1.34 1.44
C MET A 1054 -8.01 -0.23 2.39
N LEU A 1055 -7.14 0.74 2.69
CA LEU A 1055 -7.44 1.90 3.56
C LEU A 1055 -8.19 2.99 2.77
N ILE A 1056 -9.50 2.82 2.62
CA ILE A 1056 -10.38 3.63 1.75
C ILE A 1056 -10.36 5.12 2.08
N ASP A 1057 -10.35 5.48 3.37
CA ASP A 1057 -10.31 6.86 3.85
C ASP A 1057 -9.00 7.55 3.50
N GLN A 1058 -7.92 6.79 3.26
CA GLN A 1058 -6.62 7.32 2.84
C GLN A 1058 -6.45 7.37 1.31
N LEU A 1059 -7.43 6.94 0.52
CA LEU A 1059 -7.38 7.17 -0.93
C LEU A 1059 -7.74 8.61 -1.25
N TRP A 1060 -7.29 9.13 -2.38
CA TRP A 1060 -7.74 10.41 -2.92
C TRP A 1060 -8.02 10.29 -4.42
N VAL A 1061 -8.79 11.23 -4.96
CA VAL A 1061 -9.18 11.28 -6.38
C VAL A 1061 -8.75 12.61 -7.02
N GLN A 1062 -8.29 12.58 -8.27
CA GLN A 1062 -7.92 13.77 -9.06
C GLN A 1062 -9.12 14.57 -9.57
#